data_AF-A0A813LNV0-F1
#
_entry.id   AF-A0A813LNV0-F1
#
_cell.length_a   1.000
_cell.length_b   1.000
_cell.length_c   1.000
_cell.angle_alpha   90.00
_cell.angle_beta   90.00
_cell.angle_gamma   90.00
#
_symmetry.space_group_name_H-M   'P 1'
#
loop_
_entity.id
_entity.type
_entity.pdbx_description
1 polymer ?
#
loop_
_entity_poly.entity_id
_entity_poly.type
_entity_poly.pdbx_seq_one_letter_code
_entity_poly.pdbx_strand_id
1 'polypeptide(L)'
;MVEQAYLNVLSYALAEGSARKSDDMGSVSTLLAIRIRMAKECFTVDSRPSQESPEMAKDCSTVARWLKFIDPWAQNNTEDSFCPAEEVPAWFKLNGILLKAFLCTYLTRLFVQKQCSLKVVRSEPKPMPWLVYTCGAYGTGKGFTLAWMSEHGFFPLKDMVCIDPDHFKQVMPEWQDYLKWDEEKAGSLCHAESAYMEEIMQALAMRHRQNIWIDGSLSNTEWYQGVFQDLKEKYPHYRIAIFYIFASEARVQARIEARQRATGRAIPPAKVAMSIEGAKRSVIELTPFVDFVARINNDGEAPILRSVEVVDRSGSWWSIARRFAQTHPLHRDFPRALAPLNLRPLPAEAAQAMTYLPTQQKIRLDWDKLCVNGVVIPEAIAQQLKDQLPPILELDASPLCPVTGDLEMRRLHAIPSQGAADFCFIYNKQTSSGQDPLKTKEFMKASSYNAQEGFPAIVELLKHGGFAYIDVDSRAVSAVSCISKRPGTGMLQFGSRQPLADGPHSELSEARRWHPVTLGRLQAARRYVWLTPGEFLSGQPLGGEHGALVYELEDGDAWLFPVSPFGQANRVQIILIEAAPEAQKQAFDMKLPEVSFFEEVVVSDGHTRVSCAVKEDHQWPGQTSALLLAQLSMISRSCLQSMAVLPLLSTKPPVLCVAFIGRDSVPLFFRSFCRSESPQLDADNLELQLLLYASLDQVEAQLRSVARALQQQEARGSDPYLGILSPALFDVEDCNIYGYVSATHVKVLAMVRDGVCKQRRDEEAILRSLLRQLNLLYIDAASDPFYDGLEKDSFSKGVARIVEQHAAAFA
;
A
#
# COMPACT_ATOMS: atom_id res chain seq x y z
N MET A 1 2.38 -23.86 -32.50
CA MET A 1 1.35 -24.92 -32.65
C MET A 1 -0.07 -24.37 -32.52
N VAL A 2 -0.41 -23.62 -31.45
CA VAL A 2 -1.71 -22.93 -31.30
C VAL A 2 -2.02 -21.97 -32.47
N GLU A 3 -1.01 -21.24 -32.93
CA GLU A 3 -1.12 -20.28 -34.05
C GLU A 3 -1.46 -20.95 -35.40
N GLN A 4 -0.94 -22.16 -35.67
CA GLN A 4 -1.21 -22.89 -36.92
C GLN A 4 -2.60 -23.57 -36.90
N ALA A 5 -3.04 -24.02 -35.73
CA ALA A 5 -4.39 -24.56 -35.54
C ALA A 5 -5.45 -23.45 -35.72
N TYR A 6 -5.17 -22.24 -35.21
CA TYR A 6 -6.01 -21.07 -35.38
C TYR A 6 -6.13 -20.61 -36.85
N LEU A 7 -5.02 -20.62 -37.60
CA LEU A 7 -5.00 -20.26 -39.03
C LEU A 7 -5.80 -21.24 -39.92
N ASN A 8 -5.79 -22.53 -39.59
CA ASN A 8 -6.55 -23.54 -40.33
C ASN A 8 -8.07 -23.38 -40.10
N VAL A 9 -8.49 -23.03 -38.88
CA VAL A 9 -9.91 -22.77 -38.54
C VAL A 9 -10.43 -21.51 -39.26
N LEU A 10 -9.63 -20.44 -39.31
CA LEU A 10 -9.94 -19.22 -40.06
C LEU A 10 -10.07 -19.47 -41.56
N SER A 11 -9.25 -20.34 -42.15
CA SER A 11 -9.34 -20.70 -43.57
C SER A 11 -10.63 -21.45 -43.94
N TYR A 12 -11.17 -22.24 -43.01
CA TYR A 12 -12.38 -23.04 -43.21
C TYR A 12 -13.65 -22.21 -42.99
N ALA A 13 -13.67 -21.33 -41.99
CA ALA A 13 -14.78 -20.40 -41.75
C ALA A 13 -14.98 -19.38 -42.89
N LEU A 14 -13.88 -18.96 -43.54
CA LEU A 14 -13.92 -18.09 -44.71
C LEU A 14 -14.47 -18.81 -45.96
N ALA A 15 -14.39 -20.13 -46.04
CA ALA A 15 -14.96 -20.92 -47.14
C ALA A 15 -16.49 -21.08 -47.00
N GLU A 16 -17.03 -21.16 -45.78
CA GLU A 16 -18.48 -21.28 -45.53
C GLU A 16 -19.21 -19.93 -45.50
N GLY A 17 -18.54 -18.84 -45.07
CA GLY A 17 -19.12 -17.50 -45.02
C GLY A 17 -19.47 -16.89 -46.40
N SER A 18 -18.98 -17.49 -47.49
CA SER A 18 -19.31 -17.03 -48.84
C SER A 18 -20.68 -17.53 -49.34
N ALA A 19 -21.43 -18.32 -48.56
CA ALA A 19 -22.62 -19.04 -49.04
C ALA A 19 -23.98 -18.50 -48.57
N ARG A 20 -24.10 -17.55 -47.63
CA ARG A 20 -25.42 -17.06 -47.18
C ARG A 20 -25.47 -15.55 -46.91
N LYS A 21 -26.17 -14.83 -47.78
CA LYS A 21 -26.70 -13.48 -47.55
C LYS A 21 -28.16 -13.59 -47.15
N SER A 22 -28.51 -13.22 -45.92
CA SER A 22 -29.85 -12.69 -45.61
C SER A 22 -29.83 -11.99 -44.25
N ASP A 23 -30.28 -10.74 -44.27
CA ASP A 23 -30.60 -9.89 -43.14
C ASP A 23 -31.78 -10.50 -42.34
N ASP A 24 -31.58 -10.92 -41.09
CA ASP A 24 -32.46 -10.55 -39.97
C ASP A 24 -31.92 -11.01 -38.60
N MET A 25 -32.42 -10.34 -37.54
CA MET A 25 -32.06 -10.43 -36.12
C MET A 25 -31.52 -11.78 -35.59
N GLY A 26 -30.25 -11.78 -35.18
CA GLY A 26 -29.63 -12.91 -34.46
C GLY A 26 -28.28 -12.58 -33.83
N SER A 27 -28.15 -11.49 -33.05
CA SER A 27 -26.83 -11.02 -32.58
C SER A 27 -26.31 -11.74 -31.32
N VAL A 28 -27.15 -12.09 -30.35
CA VAL A 28 -26.66 -12.66 -29.06
C VAL A 28 -26.42 -14.17 -29.15
N SER A 29 -27.30 -14.91 -29.82
CA SER A 29 -27.20 -16.37 -29.96
C SER A 29 -26.06 -16.79 -30.89
N THR A 30 -25.82 -16.02 -31.95
CA THR A 30 -24.71 -16.25 -32.90
C THR A 30 -23.36 -15.91 -32.28
N LEU A 31 -23.26 -14.80 -31.53
CA LEU A 31 -22.05 -14.47 -30.77
C LEU A 31 -21.77 -15.48 -29.65
N LEU A 32 -22.81 -16.02 -29.01
CA LEU A 32 -22.67 -17.07 -28.00
C LEU A 32 -22.26 -18.41 -28.63
N ALA A 33 -22.82 -18.77 -29.79
CA ALA A 33 -22.43 -19.96 -30.55
C ALA A 33 -20.99 -19.87 -31.06
N ILE A 34 -20.55 -18.70 -31.53
CA ILE A 34 -19.16 -18.45 -31.93
C ILE A 34 -18.23 -18.58 -30.72
N ARG A 35 -18.56 -17.95 -29.58
CA ARG A 35 -17.74 -18.02 -28.35
C ARG A 35 -17.69 -19.43 -27.73
N ILE A 36 -18.78 -20.19 -27.76
CA ILE A 36 -18.84 -21.58 -27.29
C ILE A 36 -18.10 -22.53 -28.25
N ARG A 37 -18.15 -22.28 -29.57
CA ARG A 37 -17.44 -23.10 -30.57
C ARG A 37 -15.93 -22.82 -30.59
N MET A 38 -15.52 -21.57 -30.38
CA MET A 38 -14.10 -21.20 -30.13
C MET A 38 -13.56 -21.86 -28.86
N ALA A 39 -14.37 -21.95 -27.80
CA ALA A 39 -14.00 -22.71 -26.61
C ALA A 39 -13.88 -24.22 -26.90
N LYS A 40 -14.75 -24.83 -27.72
CA LYS A 40 -14.65 -26.26 -28.09
C LYS A 40 -13.34 -26.59 -28.82
N GLU A 41 -12.90 -25.79 -29.79
CA GLU A 41 -11.75 -26.12 -30.65
C GLU A 41 -10.38 -25.80 -30.02
N CYS A 42 -10.30 -24.83 -29.11
CA CYS A 42 -9.10 -24.60 -28.29
C CYS A 42 -8.75 -25.79 -27.38
N PHE A 43 -9.70 -26.70 -27.11
CA PHE A 43 -9.55 -27.82 -26.18
C PHE A 43 -9.62 -29.22 -26.83
N THR A 44 -9.72 -29.34 -28.17
CA THR A 44 -9.84 -30.64 -28.88
C THR A 44 -8.66 -31.01 -29.79
N VAL A 45 -7.52 -30.31 -29.72
CA VAL A 45 -6.32 -30.72 -30.48
C VAL A 45 -5.62 -31.87 -29.75
N ASP A 46 -5.77 -33.08 -30.30
CA ASP A 46 -5.01 -34.28 -29.97
C ASP A 46 -3.51 -33.96 -29.90
N SER A 47 -3.00 -33.80 -28.69
CA SER A 47 -1.58 -33.60 -28.43
C SER A 47 -1.15 -34.53 -27.31
N ARG A 48 -0.33 -35.53 -27.69
CA ARG A 48 0.39 -36.37 -26.74
C ARG A 48 1.25 -35.45 -25.84
N PRO A 49 1.31 -35.68 -24.53
CA PRO A 49 1.92 -34.74 -23.61
C PRO A 49 3.45 -34.75 -23.76
N SER A 50 4.01 -33.64 -24.24
CA SER A 50 5.40 -33.27 -23.95
C SER A 50 5.40 -32.33 -22.75
N GLN A 51 6.14 -32.73 -21.71
CA GLN A 51 6.42 -32.08 -20.42
C GLN A 51 6.00 -30.59 -20.26
N GLU A 52 4.78 -30.36 -19.79
CA GLU A 52 4.36 -29.16 -19.05
C GLU A 52 3.47 -29.59 -17.86
N SER A 53 3.31 -28.71 -16.87
CA SER A 53 2.93 -29.05 -15.48
C SER A 53 1.60 -29.83 -15.34
N PRO A 54 1.47 -30.72 -14.32
CA PRO A 54 0.28 -31.55 -14.11
C PRO A 54 -1.02 -30.77 -13.82
N GLU A 55 -0.92 -29.51 -13.39
CA GLU A 55 -2.06 -28.66 -13.02
C GLU A 55 -2.84 -28.17 -14.25
N MET A 56 -2.17 -27.78 -15.34
CA MET A 56 -2.85 -27.30 -16.56
C MET A 56 -3.65 -28.40 -17.28
N ALA A 57 -3.18 -29.66 -17.22
CA ALA A 57 -3.88 -30.79 -17.83
C ALA A 57 -5.19 -31.17 -17.09
N LYS A 58 -5.25 -30.93 -15.78
CA LYS A 58 -6.43 -31.19 -14.93
C LYS A 58 -7.56 -30.18 -15.18
N ASP A 59 -7.23 -28.89 -15.36
CA ASP A 59 -8.21 -27.82 -15.57
C ASP A 59 -8.91 -27.93 -16.94
N CYS A 60 -8.19 -28.34 -17.98
CA CYS A 60 -8.76 -28.60 -19.31
C CYS A 60 -9.82 -29.72 -19.29
N SER A 61 -9.64 -30.74 -18.44
CA SER A 61 -10.58 -31.87 -18.31
C SER A 61 -11.92 -31.49 -17.68
N THR A 62 -11.93 -30.46 -16.82
CA THR A 62 -13.14 -29.95 -16.16
C THR A 62 -14.00 -29.16 -17.15
N VAL A 63 -13.39 -28.30 -17.97
CA VAL A 63 -14.07 -27.57 -19.04
C VAL A 63 -14.63 -28.52 -20.11
N ALA A 64 -13.88 -29.56 -20.48
CA ALA A 64 -14.33 -30.61 -21.41
C ALA A 64 -15.54 -31.43 -20.89
N ARG A 65 -15.64 -31.64 -19.56
CA ARG A 65 -16.82 -32.29 -18.93
C ARG A 65 -18.06 -31.40 -18.93
N TRP A 66 -17.89 -30.09 -18.77
CA TRP A 66 -19.00 -29.13 -18.85
C TRP A 66 -19.51 -28.97 -20.28
N LEU A 67 -18.63 -28.98 -21.29
CA LEU A 67 -19.03 -28.97 -22.70
C LEU A 67 -19.82 -30.23 -23.10
N LYS A 68 -19.54 -31.39 -22.49
CA LYS A 68 -20.34 -32.62 -22.64
C LYS A 68 -21.75 -32.54 -22.05
N PHE A 69 -22.00 -31.63 -21.09
CA PHE A 69 -23.33 -31.39 -20.52
C PHE A 69 -24.18 -30.42 -21.36
N ILE A 70 -23.53 -29.55 -22.16
CA ILE A 70 -24.18 -28.57 -23.04
C ILE A 70 -24.59 -29.22 -24.39
N ASP A 71 -23.86 -30.24 -24.84
CA ASP A 71 -24.08 -30.89 -26.14
C ASP A 71 -25.50 -31.50 -26.33
N PRO A 72 -26.10 -32.20 -25.36
CA PRO A 72 -27.45 -32.75 -25.52
C PRO A 72 -28.54 -31.69 -25.63
N TRP A 73 -28.34 -30.49 -25.06
CA TRP A 73 -29.29 -29.38 -25.14
C TRP A 73 -29.17 -28.60 -26.46
N ALA A 74 -27.96 -28.48 -27.00
CA ALA A 74 -27.70 -27.87 -28.31
C ALA A 74 -28.08 -28.77 -29.48
N GLN A 75 -28.05 -30.10 -29.31
CA GLN A 75 -28.44 -31.07 -30.34
C GLN A 75 -29.95 -31.34 -30.39
N ASN A 76 -30.68 -31.17 -29.28
CA ASN A 76 -32.14 -31.39 -29.23
C ASN A 76 -32.98 -30.16 -29.62
N ASN A 77 -32.35 -29.00 -29.87
CA ASN A 77 -33.02 -27.80 -30.38
C ASN A 77 -32.57 -27.50 -31.81
N THR A 78 -32.76 -28.46 -32.71
CA THR A 78 -32.65 -28.24 -34.15
C THR A 78 -33.97 -27.75 -34.72
N GLU A 79 -33.89 -26.54 -35.27
CA GLU A 79 -34.64 -25.97 -36.41
C GLU A 79 -36.13 -25.61 -36.35
N ASP A 80 -36.97 -25.97 -35.36
CA ASP A 80 -38.37 -25.46 -35.41
C ASP A 80 -39.12 -25.22 -34.08
N SER A 81 -38.47 -25.34 -32.91
CA SER A 81 -39.12 -25.03 -31.63
C SER A 81 -38.55 -23.75 -31.01
N PHE A 82 -39.22 -22.62 -31.29
CA PHE A 82 -39.05 -21.38 -30.55
C PHE A 82 -39.41 -21.60 -29.07
N CYS A 83 -38.43 -21.52 -28.17
CA CYS A 83 -38.68 -21.40 -26.74
C CYS A 83 -38.78 -19.90 -26.39
N PRO A 84 -39.93 -19.39 -25.93
CA PRO A 84 -40.09 -17.98 -25.60
C PRO A 84 -39.13 -17.57 -24.47
N ALA A 85 -38.65 -16.32 -24.51
CA ALA A 85 -37.63 -15.77 -23.60
C ALA A 85 -37.96 -15.83 -22.09
N GLU A 86 -39.20 -16.19 -21.76
CA GLU A 86 -39.76 -16.34 -20.42
C GLU A 86 -39.45 -17.71 -19.77
N GLU A 87 -39.05 -18.74 -20.54
CA GLU A 87 -38.82 -20.11 -20.02
C GLU A 87 -37.35 -20.46 -19.77
N VAL A 88 -36.41 -19.54 -19.96
CA VAL A 88 -35.01 -19.78 -19.52
C VAL A 88 -34.99 -19.77 -17.99
N PRO A 89 -34.66 -20.90 -17.33
CA PRO A 89 -34.69 -21.00 -15.88
C PRO A 89 -33.82 -19.91 -15.25
N ALA A 90 -34.32 -19.24 -14.20
CA ALA A 90 -33.60 -18.15 -13.53
C ALA A 90 -32.17 -18.53 -13.12
N TRP A 91 -31.94 -19.80 -12.77
CA TRP A 91 -30.61 -20.33 -12.44
C TRP A 91 -29.65 -20.36 -13.64
N PHE A 92 -30.15 -20.54 -14.88
CA PHE A 92 -29.36 -20.54 -16.10
C PHE A 92 -28.97 -19.11 -16.53
N LYS A 93 -29.88 -18.13 -16.33
CA LYS A 93 -29.57 -16.70 -16.47
C LYS A 93 -28.52 -16.27 -15.43
N LEU A 94 -28.65 -16.69 -14.18
CA LEU A 94 -27.68 -16.39 -13.11
C LEU A 94 -26.31 -17.04 -13.36
N ASN A 95 -26.28 -18.34 -13.69
CA ASN A 95 -25.04 -19.08 -13.91
C ASN A 95 -24.38 -18.72 -15.24
N GLY A 96 -25.14 -18.36 -16.27
CA GLY A 96 -24.59 -17.84 -17.53
C GLY A 96 -23.91 -16.48 -17.34
N ILE A 97 -24.49 -15.59 -16.52
CA ILE A 97 -23.88 -14.30 -16.17
C ILE A 97 -22.63 -14.52 -15.30
N LEU A 98 -22.70 -15.39 -14.29
CA LEU A 98 -21.57 -15.72 -13.42
C LEU A 98 -20.43 -16.41 -14.16
N LEU A 99 -20.72 -17.33 -15.08
CA LEU A 99 -19.71 -18.02 -15.89
C LEU A 99 -19.08 -17.07 -16.91
N LYS A 100 -19.88 -16.16 -17.50
CA LYS A 100 -19.38 -15.14 -18.43
C LYS A 100 -18.51 -14.12 -17.70
N ALA A 101 -18.91 -13.70 -16.50
CA ALA A 101 -18.09 -12.88 -15.62
C ALA A 101 -16.81 -13.62 -15.22
N PHE A 102 -16.90 -14.88 -14.78
CA PHE A 102 -15.75 -15.68 -14.36
C PHE A 102 -14.77 -15.95 -15.50
N LEU A 103 -15.22 -16.35 -16.70
CA LEU A 103 -14.33 -16.55 -17.84
C LEU A 103 -13.71 -15.23 -18.30
N CYS A 104 -14.48 -14.14 -18.30
CA CYS A 104 -13.95 -12.82 -18.67
C CYS A 104 -12.90 -12.37 -17.65
N THR A 105 -13.18 -12.50 -16.35
CA THR A 105 -12.23 -12.18 -15.27
C THR A 105 -11.01 -13.11 -15.28
N TYR A 106 -11.17 -14.41 -15.55
CA TYR A 106 -10.07 -15.39 -15.57
C TYR A 106 -9.18 -15.26 -16.81
N LEU A 107 -9.75 -15.03 -17.98
CA LEU A 107 -8.99 -14.76 -19.20
C LEU A 107 -8.35 -13.37 -19.17
N THR A 108 -9.06 -12.36 -18.64
CA THR A 108 -8.47 -11.05 -18.32
C THR A 108 -7.33 -11.22 -17.32
N ARG A 109 -7.49 -12.05 -16.28
CA ARG A 109 -6.44 -12.36 -15.30
C ARG A 109 -5.22 -12.99 -15.94
N LEU A 110 -5.34 -14.04 -16.77
CA LEU A 110 -4.20 -14.66 -17.45
C LEU A 110 -3.52 -13.70 -18.43
N PHE A 111 -4.30 -12.87 -19.11
CA PHE A 111 -3.80 -11.87 -20.05
C PHE A 111 -3.08 -10.71 -19.34
N VAL A 112 -3.67 -10.16 -18.29
CA VAL A 112 -3.11 -9.16 -17.37
C VAL A 112 -1.87 -9.74 -16.69
N GLN A 113 -1.88 -10.96 -16.17
CA GLN A 113 -0.72 -11.54 -15.49
C GLN A 113 0.48 -11.73 -16.43
N LYS A 114 0.24 -12.06 -17.70
CA LYS A 114 1.27 -12.20 -18.74
C LYS A 114 1.79 -10.85 -19.27
N GLN A 115 0.96 -9.80 -19.28
CA GLN A 115 1.33 -8.45 -19.75
C GLN A 115 1.83 -7.51 -18.64
N CYS A 116 1.29 -7.62 -17.42
CA CYS A 116 1.52 -6.72 -16.29
C CYS A 116 2.74 -7.11 -15.44
N SER A 117 3.02 -8.41 -15.25
CA SER A 117 4.19 -8.85 -14.45
C SER A 117 5.53 -8.30 -14.96
N LEU A 118 5.64 -7.98 -16.25
CA LEU A 118 6.85 -7.46 -16.88
C LEU A 118 6.96 -5.91 -16.91
N LYS A 119 5.92 -5.14 -16.54
CA LYS A 119 5.89 -3.68 -16.79
C LYS A 119 5.44 -2.78 -15.65
N VAL A 120 4.93 -3.33 -14.53
CA VAL A 120 4.30 -2.51 -13.47
C VAL A 120 5.31 -1.87 -12.53
N VAL A 121 6.53 -2.39 -12.42
CA VAL A 121 7.60 -1.76 -11.65
C VAL A 121 8.66 -1.25 -12.62
N ARG A 122 8.80 0.07 -12.70
CA ARG A 122 9.73 0.76 -13.61
C ARG A 122 10.87 1.45 -12.87
N SER A 123 10.67 1.75 -11.59
CA SER A 123 11.65 2.40 -10.73
C SER A 123 11.51 1.94 -9.28
N GLU A 124 12.46 2.33 -8.42
CA GLU A 124 12.29 2.17 -6.98
C GLU A 124 11.06 2.96 -6.48
N PRO A 125 10.35 2.45 -5.45
CA PRO A 125 9.20 3.13 -4.84
C PRO A 125 9.49 4.61 -4.55
N LYS A 126 8.65 5.50 -5.07
CA LYS A 126 8.81 6.94 -4.86
C LYS A 126 8.06 7.38 -3.60
N PRO A 127 8.60 8.32 -2.81
CA PRO A 127 7.92 8.82 -1.62
C PRO A 127 6.67 9.64 -1.97
N MET A 128 6.75 10.44 -3.04
CA MET A 128 5.66 11.28 -3.56
C MET A 128 5.50 11.09 -5.07
N PRO A 129 5.02 9.91 -5.52
CA PRO A 129 4.89 9.61 -6.94
C PRO A 129 3.93 10.56 -7.66
N TRP A 130 4.15 10.74 -8.96
CA TRP A 130 3.24 11.47 -9.83
C TRP A 130 2.27 10.54 -10.53
N LEU A 131 0.99 10.92 -10.57
CA LEU A 131 -0.05 10.38 -11.41
C LEU A 131 -0.38 11.42 -12.49
N VAL A 132 0.17 11.21 -13.69
CA VAL A 132 0.06 12.16 -14.81
C VAL A 132 -1.04 11.68 -15.75
N TYR A 133 -2.09 12.47 -15.88
CA TYR A 133 -3.12 12.27 -16.89
C TYR A 133 -2.81 13.14 -18.11
N THR A 134 -2.77 12.55 -19.30
CA THR A 134 -2.84 13.34 -20.52
C THR A 134 -4.29 13.65 -20.86
N CYS A 135 -4.52 14.85 -21.38
CA CYS A 135 -5.82 15.30 -21.86
C CYS A 135 -5.63 15.98 -23.21
N GLY A 136 -6.52 15.71 -24.15
CA GLY A 136 -6.44 16.27 -25.49
C GLY A 136 -7.24 15.45 -26.47
N ALA A 137 -7.73 16.12 -27.52
CA ALA A 137 -8.56 15.48 -28.51
C ALA A 137 -7.85 14.33 -29.25
N TYR A 138 -8.62 13.49 -29.94
CA TYR A 138 -8.03 12.57 -30.92
C TYR A 138 -7.15 13.36 -31.91
N GLY A 139 -5.99 12.82 -32.29
CA GLY A 139 -5.11 13.47 -33.27
C GLY A 139 -4.26 14.65 -32.76
N THR A 140 -4.37 15.07 -31.49
CA THR A 140 -3.52 16.18 -30.97
C THR A 140 -2.06 15.79 -30.75
N GLY A 141 -1.74 14.49 -30.75
CA GLY A 141 -0.36 14.00 -30.60
C GLY A 141 0.13 13.93 -29.16
N LYS A 142 -0.70 13.44 -28.23
CA LYS A 142 -0.36 13.22 -26.80
C LYS A 142 0.92 12.37 -26.63
N GLY A 143 0.92 11.17 -27.21
CA GLY A 143 2.08 10.27 -27.17
C GLY A 143 3.35 10.88 -27.80
N PHE A 144 3.22 11.57 -28.94
CA PHE A 144 4.34 12.29 -29.56
C PHE A 144 4.91 13.37 -28.64
N THR A 145 4.04 14.16 -28.01
CA THR A 145 4.45 15.25 -27.12
C THR A 145 5.25 14.73 -25.93
N LEU A 146 4.77 13.66 -25.28
CA LEU A 146 5.47 13.06 -24.15
C LEU A 146 6.77 12.37 -24.53
N ALA A 147 6.81 11.70 -25.69
CA ALA A 147 8.05 11.12 -26.22
C ALA A 147 9.10 12.22 -26.47
N TRP A 148 8.70 13.32 -27.14
CA TRP A 148 9.56 14.48 -27.37
C TRP A 148 10.06 15.08 -26.06
N MET A 149 9.18 15.26 -25.06
CA MET A 149 9.57 15.77 -23.73
C MET A 149 10.59 14.87 -23.04
N SER A 150 10.47 13.55 -23.21
CA SER A 150 11.40 12.57 -22.64
C SER A 150 12.76 12.57 -23.32
N GLU A 151 12.79 12.62 -24.65
CA GLU A 151 14.04 12.72 -25.43
C GLU A 151 14.85 13.97 -25.10
N HIS A 152 14.17 15.07 -24.75
CA HIS A 152 14.79 16.34 -24.40
C HIS A 152 15.01 16.52 -22.88
N GLY A 153 14.76 15.48 -22.07
CA GLY A 153 15.03 15.49 -20.62
C GLY A 153 14.04 16.27 -19.76
N PHE A 154 12.87 16.65 -20.31
CA PHE A 154 11.84 17.37 -19.57
C PHE A 154 10.90 16.45 -18.78
N PHE A 155 10.75 15.18 -19.20
CA PHE A 155 9.79 14.25 -18.60
C PHE A 155 10.32 12.80 -18.60
N PRO A 156 10.48 12.13 -17.45
CA PRO A 156 11.22 10.87 -17.34
C PRO A 156 10.37 9.65 -17.73
N LEU A 157 9.94 9.55 -18.99
CA LEU A 157 9.02 8.52 -19.47
C LEU A 157 9.52 7.09 -19.23
N LYS A 158 10.84 6.87 -19.23
CA LYS A 158 11.48 5.56 -19.00
C LYS A 158 11.23 5.01 -17.59
N ASP A 159 11.08 5.90 -16.61
CA ASP A 159 10.93 5.56 -15.18
C ASP A 159 9.46 5.57 -14.74
N MET A 160 8.53 5.66 -15.69
CA MET A 160 7.09 5.75 -15.43
C MET A 160 6.35 4.53 -15.98
N VAL A 161 5.33 4.10 -15.24
CA VAL A 161 4.37 3.10 -15.70
C VAL A 161 3.42 3.78 -16.66
N CYS A 162 3.51 3.43 -17.95
CA CYS A 162 2.62 3.90 -18.99
C CYS A 162 1.38 3.01 -19.05
N ILE A 163 0.20 3.61 -18.92
CA ILE A 163 -1.10 2.95 -19.01
C ILE A 163 -1.86 3.58 -20.18
N ASP A 164 -2.02 2.81 -21.26
CA ASP A 164 -2.68 3.24 -22.49
C ASP A 164 -3.82 2.25 -22.82
N PRO A 165 -5.10 2.66 -22.67
CA PRO A 165 -6.24 1.79 -22.96
C PRO A 165 -6.34 1.44 -24.45
N ASP A 166 -5.86 2.28 -25.37
CA ASP A 166 -5.82 1.95 -26.80
C ASP A 166 -4.75 0.88 -27.09
N HIS A 167 -3.65 0.85 -26.34
CA HIS A 167 -2.69 -0.26 -26.41
C HIS A 167 -3.33 -1.57 -25.94
N PHE A 168 -4.08 -1.56 -24.83
CA PHE A 168 -4.77 -2.76 -24.35
C PHE A 168 -5.74 -3.33 -25.39
N LYS A 169 -6.53 -2.48 -26.04
CA LYS A 169 -7.43 -2.93 -27.12
C LYS A 169 -6.69 -3.66 -28.23
N GLN A 170 -5.54 -3.13 -28.68
CA GLN A 170 -4.79 -3.72 -29.80
C GLN A 170 -4.23 -5.10 -29.51
N VAL A 171 -3.98 -5.41 -28.24
CA VAL A 171 -3.46 -6.70 -27.82
C VAL A 171 -4.57 -7.69 -27.44
N MET A 172 -5.84 -7.26 -27.40
CA MET A 172 -6.97 -8.15 -27.15
C MET A 172 -7.13 -9.16 -28.30
N PRO A 173 -7.44 -10.43 -27.99
CA PRO A 173 -7.54 -11.47 -29.00
C PRO A 173 -8.64 -11.20 -30.04
N GLU A 174 -9.75 -10.57 -29.65
CA GLU A 174 -10.87 -10.24 -30.52
C GLU A 174 -10.68 -8.98 -31.39
N TRP A 175 -9.60 -8.22 -31.17
CA TRP A 175 -9.40 -6.91 -31.81
C TRP A 175 -9.39 -6.95 -33.33
N GLN A 176 -8.66 -7.91 -33.91
CA GLN A 176 -8.53 -8.06 -35.37
C GLN A 176 -9.86 -8.42 -36.02
N ASP A 177 -10.71 -9.17 -35.31
CA ASP A 177 -12.00 -9.59 -35.85
C ASP A 177 -13.02 -8.45 -35.77
N TYR A 178 -12.99 -7.63 -34.73
CA TYR A 178 -13.81 -6.42 -34.68
C TYR A 178 -13.42 -5.40 -35.75
N LEU A 179 -12.12 -5.25 -36.06
CA LEU A 179 -11.68 -4.39 -37.18
C LEU A 179 -12.24 -4.85 -38.52
N LYS A 180 -12.25 -6.17 -38.79
CA LYS A 180 -12.83 -6.74 -40.02
C LYS A 180 -14.35 -6.57 -40.08
N TRP A 181 -15.01 -6.67 -38.93
CA TRP A 181 -16.47 -6.59 -38.85
C TRP A 181 -16.99 -5.16 -38.99
N ASP A 182 -16.46 -4.24 -38.19
CA ASP A 182 -16.85 -2.83 -38.17
C ASP A 182 -15.69 -1.99 -37.59
N GLU A 183 -14.86 -1.44 -38.48
CA GLU A 183 -13.68 -0.65 -38.12
C GLU A 183 -14.02 0.58 -37.25
N GLU A 184 -15.23 1.13 -37.36
CA GLU A 184 -15.68 2.28 -36.58
C GLU A 184 -16.10 1.87 -35.16
N LYS A 185 -16.69 0.68 -34.98
CA LYS A 185 -17.17 0.20 -33.69
C LYS A 185 -16.17 -0.63 -32.91
N ALA A 186 -15.12 -1.15 -33.53
CA ALA A 186 -14.12 -1.99 -32.86
C ALA A 186 -13.59 -1.38 -31.55
N GLY A 187 -13.27 -0.08 -31.57
CA GLY A 187 -12.81 0.65 -30.39
C GLY A 187 -13.83 0.75 -29.26
N SER A 188 -15.13 0.81 -29.58
CA SER A 188 -16.22 0.87 -28.60
C SER A 188 -16.51 -0.51 -28.01
N LEU A 189 -16.40 -1.57 -28.81
CA LEU A 189 -16.66 -2.95 -28.38
C LEU A 189 -15.65 -3.49 -27.39
N CYS A 190 -14.42 -2.97 -27.40
CA CYS A 190 -13.36 -3.32 -26.44
C CYS A 190 -13.22 -2.30 -25.30
N HIS A 191 -14.11 -1.30 -25.22
CA HIS A 191 -13.88 -0.17 -24.32
C HIS A 191 -13.95 -0.56 -22.84
N ALA A 192 -14.96 -1.34 -22.45
CA ALA A 192 -15.17 -1.75 -21.07
C ALA A 192 -14.00 -2.60 -20.55
N GLU A 193 -13.57 -3.58 -21.33
CA GLU A 193 -12.45 -4.45 -21.00
C GLU A 193 -11.14 -3.65 -20.89
N SER A 194 -10.91 -2.70 -21.80
CA SER A 194 -9.70 -1.86 -21.77
C SER A 194 -9.66 -0.91 -20.58
N ALA A 195 -10.82 -0.36 -20.18
CA ALA A 195 -10.95 0.50 -19.02
C ALA A 195 -10.73 -0.29 -17.73
N TYR A 196 -11.27 -1.51 -17.64
CA TYR A 196 -11.05 -2.39 -16.49
C TYR A 196 -9.57 -2.77 -16.34
N MET A 197 -8.87 -3.03 -17.45
CA MET A 197 -7.41 -3.27 -17.44
C MET A 197 -6.61 -2.03 -17.00
N GLU A 198 -7.03 -0.83 -17.41
CA GLU A 198 -6.45 0.44 -16.97
C GLU A 198 -6.57 0.60 -15.45
N GLU A 199 -7.75 0.38 -14.88
CA GLU A 199 -7.98 0.45 -13.43
C GLU A 199 -7.12 -0.54 -12.64
N ILE A 200 -7.04 -1.80 -13.10
CA ILE A 200 -6.19 -2.82 -12.47
C ILE A 200 -4.71 -2.41 -12.52
N MET A 201 -4.25 -1.95 -13.69
CA MET A 201 -2.85 -1.55 -13.89
C MET A 201 -2.50 -0.33 -13.03
N GLN A 202 -3.42 0.63 -12.93
CA GLN A 202 -3.27 1.80 -12.08
C GLN A 202 -3.17 1.37 -10.62
N ALA A 203 -4.10 0.56 -10.11
CA ALA A 203 -4.09 0.09 -8.73
C ALA A 203 -2.79 -0.65 -8.37
N LEU A 204 -2.30 -1.51 -9.27
CA LEU A 204 -1.06 -2.26 -9.05
C LEU A 204 0.17 -1.34 -9.06
N ALA A 205 0.28 -0.43 -10.02
CA ALA A 205 1.36 0.56 -10.05
C ALA A 205 1.34 1.46 -8.79
N MET A 206 0.13 1.79 -8.34
CA MET A 206 -0.08 2.58 -7.13
C MET A 206 0.41 1.87 -5.86
N ARG A 207 0.10 0.58 -5.73
CA ARG A 207 0.60 -0.29 -4.64
C ARG A 207 2.13 -0.33 -4.56
N HIS A 208 2.82 -0.24 -5.69
CA HIS A 208 4.28 -0.18 -5.78
C HIS A 208 4.87 1.23 -5.74
N ARG A 209 4.06 2.27 -5.46
CA ARG A 209 4.47 3.68 -5.39
C ARG A 209 5.25 4.17 -6.62
N GLN A 210 4.79 3.77 -7.80
CA GLN A 210 5.43 4.15 -9.06
C GLN A 210 4.95 5.52 -9.54
N ASN A 211 5.77 6.20 -10.34
CA ASN A 211 5.26 7.29 -11.17
C ASN A 211 4.43 6.66 -12.30
N ILE A 212 3.25 7.22 -12.57
CA ILE A 212 2.27 6.65 -13.49
C ILE A 212 1.88 7.72 -14.51
N TRP A 213 1.81 7.32 -15.78
CA TRP A 213 1.17 8.10 -16.83
C TRP A 213 -0.04 7.33 -17.36
N ILE A 214 -1.20 7.98 -17.35
CA ILE A 214 -2.46 7.46 -17.87
C ILE A 214 -2.85 8.27 -19.11
N ASP A 215 -2.98 7.59 -20.27
CA ASP A 215 -3.45 8.25 -21.50
C ASP A 215 -4.96 8.25 -21.61
N GLY A 216 -5.55 9.44 -21.77
CA GLY A 216 -6.99 9.60 -21.84
C GLY A 216 -7.42 10.91 -22.50
N SER A 217 -8.74 11.05 -22.66
CA SER A 217 -9.38 12.31 -23.07
C SER A 217 -9.82 13.15 -21.86
N LEU A 218 -9.96 12.52 -20.68
CA LEU A 218 -10.62 13.07 -19.49
C LEU A 218 -12.06 13.56 -19.74
N SER A 219 -12.74 13.04 -20.76
CA SER A 219 -14.00 13.61 -21.26
C SER A 219 -15.21 13.49 -20.32
N ASN A 220 -15.17 12.63 -19.30
CA ASN A 220 -16.23 12.52 -18.28
C ASN A 220 -15.78 13.23 -17.00
N THR A 221 -15.95 14.55 -16.97
CA THR A 221 -15.43 15.41 -15.90
C THR A 221 -16.02 15.10 -14.54
N GLU A 222 -17.34 14.87 -14.47
CA GLU A 222 -18.04 14.54 -13.23
C GLU A 222 -17.50 13.26 -12.58
N TRP A 223 -17.27 12.22 -13.40
CA TRP A 223 -16.64 11.00 -12.91
C TRP A 223 -15.20 11.23 -12.43
N TYR A 224 -14.39 11.95 -13.21
CA TYR A 224 -12.99 12.22 -12.86
C TYR A 224 -12.83 13.11 -11.62
N GLN A 225 -13.80 13.98 -11.32
CA GLN A 225 -13.82 14.74 -10.07
C GLN A 225 -13.88 13.80 -8.86
N GLY A 226 -14.82 12.84 -8.88
CA GLY A 226 -14.93 11.80 -7.86
C GLY A 226 -13.67 10.95 -7.78
N VAL A 227 -13.13 10.52 -8.92
CA VAL A 227 -11.89 9.73 -8.97
C VAL A 227 -10.70 10.48 -8.37
N PHE A 228 -10.49 11.76 -8.72
CA PHE A 228 -9.36 12.53 -8.19
C PHE A 228 -9.51 12.81 -6.69
N GLN A 229 -10.73 13.03 -6.22
CA GLN A 229 -11.00 13.18 -4.80
C GLN A 229 -10.71 11.87 -4.05
N ASP A 230 -11.25 10.76 -4.51
CA ASP A 230 -10.98 9.42 -3.97
C ASP A 230 -9.49 9.09 -3.92
N LEU A 231 -8.76 9.42 -4.98
CA LEU A 231 -7.31 9.21 -5.06
C LEU A 231 -6.57 10.06 -4.03
N LYS A 232 -6.95 11.33 -3.84
CA LYS A 232 -6.35 12.20 -2.83
C LYS A 232 -6.64 11.73 -1.40
N GLU A 233 -7.82 11.19 -1.15
CA GLU A 233 -8.22 10.66 0.16
C GLU A 233 -7.52 9.33 0.47
N LYS A 234 -7.54 8.37 -0.47
CA LYS A 234 -6.97 7.02 -0.29
C LYS A 234 -5.44 7.01 -0.41
N TYR A 235 -4.88 7.88 -1.24
CA TYR A 235 -3.45 7.92 -1.55
C TYR A 235 -2.87 9.34 -1.46
N PRO A 236 -2.85 9.95 -0.26
CA PRO A 236 -2.46 11.37 -0.08
C PRO A 236 -1.01 11.69 -0.44
N HIS A 237 -0.18 10.68 -0.69
CA HIS A 237 1.20 10.82 -1.13
C HIS A 237 1.34 10.92 -2.65
N TYR A 238 0.30 10.60 -3.42
CA TYR A 238 0.31 10.81 -4.87
C TYR A 238 0.00 12.26 -5.22
N ARG A 239 0.75 12.79 -6.18
CA ARG A 239 0.49 14.10 -6.79
C ARG A 239 -0.16 13.90 -8.15
N ILE A 240 -1.21 14.62 -8.44
CA ILE A 240 -1.96 14.50 -9.68
C ILE A 240 -1.58 15.63 -10.63
N ALA A 241 -1.25 15.30 -11.87
CA ALA A 241 -0.95 16.26 -12.92
C ALA A 241 -1.83 16.05 -14.15
N ILE A 242 -2.24 17.13 -14.80
CA ILE A 242 -2.88 17.09 -16.13
C ILE A 242 -1.96 17.74 -17.15
N PHE A 243 -1.59 16.99 -18.18
CA PHE A 243 -0.93 17.55 -19.36
C PHE A 243 -1.97 17.71 -20.46
N TYR A 244 -2.40 18.94 -20.70
CA TYR A 244 -3.32 19.28 -21.75
C TYR A 244 -2.58 19.56 -23.06
N ILE A 245 -2.69 18.64 -24.01
CA ILE A 245 -2.09 18.74 -25.34
C ILE A 245 -3.15 19.13 -26.35
N PHE A 246 -2.92 20.26 -27.04
CA PHE A 246 -3.85 20.78 -28.05
C PHE A 246 -3.12 21.15 -29.34
N ALA A 247 -3.86 21.11 -30.44
CA ALA A 247 -3.44 21.55 -31.77
C ALA A 247 -4.66 22.12 -32.50
N SER A 248 -4.41 22.87 -33.56
CA SER A 248 -5.41 23.38 -34.50
C SER A 248 -6.20 22.24 -35.14
N GLU A 249 -7.46 22.51 -35.43
CA GLU A 249 -8.39 21.54 -36.00
C GLU A 249 -7.87 20.96 -37.33
N ALA A 250 -7.30 21.80 -38.20
CA ALA A 250 -6.68 21.37 -39.45
C ALA A 250 -5.53 20.35 -39.22
N ARG A 251 -4.69 20.59 -38.20
CA ARG A 251 -3.59 19.68 -37.85
C ARG A 251 -4.08 18.37 -37.25
N VAL A 252 -5.12 18.44 -36.41
CA VAL A 252 -5.79 17.28 -35.83
C VAL A 252 -6.38 16.40 -36.94
N GLN A 253 -7.13 17.00 -37.87
CA GLN A 253 -7.76 16.30 -38.98
C GLN A 253 -6.73 15.59 -39.86
N ALA A 254 -5.66 16.29 -40.26
CA ALA A 254 -4.59 15.69 -41.07
C ALA A 254 -3.92 14.48 -40.37
N ARG A 255 -3.74 14.53 -39.04
CA ARG A 255 -3.16 13.44 -38.24
C ARG A 255 -4.12 12.26 -38.11
N ILE A 256 -5.42 12.51 -37.99
CA ILE A 256 -6.43 11.44 -37.95
C ILE A 256 -6.49 10.71 -39.28
N GLU A 257 -6.49 11.43 -40.41
CA GLU A 257 -6.46 10.84 -41.75
C GLU A 257 -5.18 10.02 -41.99
N ALA A 258 -4.04 10.50 -41.50
CA ALA A 258 -2.79 9.74 -41.55
C ALA A 258 -2.86 8.46 -40.70
N ARG A 259 -3.44 8.53 -39.49
CA ARG A 259 -3.63 7.36 -38.61
C ARG A 259 -4.60 6.34 -39.20
N GLN A 260 -5.69 6.79 -39.80
CA GLN A 260 -6.67 5.92 -40.46
C GLN A 260 -5.99 5.16 -41.61
N ARG A 261 -5.20 5.84 -42.45
CA ARG A 261 -4.43 5.19 -43.52
C ARG A 261 -3.43 4.15 -43.00
N ALA A 262 -2.78 4.42 -41.87
CA ALA A 262 -1.76 3.52 -41.32
C ALA A 262 -2.34 2.33 -40.54
N THR A 263 -3.47 2.51 -39.86
CA THR A 263 -3.99 1.53 -38.88
C THR A 263 -5.36 0.94 -39.27
N GLY A 264 -6.01 1.45 -40.30
CA GLY A 264 -7.39 1.10 -40.67
C GLY A 264 -8.46 1.67 -39.74
N ARG A 265 -8.10 2.29 -38.60
CA ARG A 265 -9.08 2.82 -37.65
C ARG A 265 -9.59 4.20 -38.07
N ALA A 266 -10.84 4.27 -38.52
CA ALA A 266 -11.56 5.52 -38.76
C ALA A 266 -12.07 6.13 -37.44
N ILE A 267 -12.08 7.47 -37.36
CA ILE A 267 -12.75 8.20 -36.27
C ILE A 267 -13.79 9.12 -36.91
N PRO A 268 -15.08 8.97 -36.60
CA PRO A 268 -16.13 9.82 -37.16
C PRO A 268 -15.88 11.31 -36.90
N PRO A 269 -16.04 12.21 -37.90
CA PRO A 269 -15.77 13.64 -37.74
C PRO A 269 -16.51 14.30 -36.58
N ALA A 270 -17.76 13.91 -36.34
CA ALA A 270 -18.55 14.40 -35.20
C ALA A 270 -17.89 14.07 -33.85
N LYS A 271 -17.28 12.88 -33.70
CA LYS A 271 -16.54 12.50 -32.49
C LYS A 271 -15.26 13.32 -32.31
N VAL A 272 -14.62 13.75 -33.40
CA VAL A 272 -13.42 14.61 -33.35
C VAL A 272 -13.78 15.98 -32.81
N ALA A 273 -14.82 16.63 -33.36
CA ALA A 273 -15.29 17.93 -32.92
C ALA A 273 -15.72 17.91 -31.43
N MET A 274 -16.50 16.91 -31.04
CA MET A 274 -16.89 16.70 -29.64
C MET A 274 -15.68 16.50 -28.72
N SER A 275 -14.64 15.82 -29.20
CA SER A 275 -13.43 15.56 -28.42
C SER A 275 -12.58 16.82 -28.21
N ILE A 276 -12.53 17.73 -29.18
CA ILE A 276 -11.84 19.03 -29.05
C ILE A 276 -12.51 19.87 -27.97
N GLU A 277 -13.82 20.02 -28.03
CA GLU A 277 -14.55 20.84 -27.07
C GLU A 277 -14.59 20.18 -25.68
N GLY A 278 -14.81 18.87 -25.64
CA GLY A 278 -14.78 18.08 -24.41
C GLY A 278 -13.45 18.21 -23.67
N ALA A 279 -12.31 18.14 -24.37
CA ALA A 279 -11.00 18.27 -23.74
C ALA A 279 -10.77 19.67 -23.14
N LYS A 280 -11.16 20.74 -23.85
CA LYS A 280 -11.07 22.12 -23.32
C LYS A 280 -11.86 22.29 -22.02
N ARG A 281 -13.11 21.84 -22.04
CA ARG A 281 -14.00 21.87 -20.87
C ARG A 281 -13.41 21.06 -19.72
N SER A 282 -12.89 19.87 -20.01
CA SER A 282 -12.39 18.94 -19.00
C SER A 282 -11.22 19.50 -18.20
N VAL A 283 -10.28 20.17 -18.87
CA VAL A 283 -9.14 20.77 -18.18
C VAL A 283 -9.59 21.89 -17.25
N ILE A 284 -10.53 22.74 -17.68
CA ILE A 284 -11.03 23.85 -16.86
C ILE A 284 -11.71 23.31 -15.59
N GLU A 285 -12.59 22.32 -15.73
CA GLU A 285 -13.36 21.76 -14.61
C GLU A 285 -12.52 20.91 -13.66
N LEU A 286 -11.45 20.27 -14.15
CA LEU A 286 -10.58 19.39 -13.36
C LEU A 286 -9.37 20.11 -12.76
N THR A 287 -8.97 21.28 -13.26
CA THR A 287 -7.86 22.08 -12.71
C THR A 287 -7.92 22.20 -11.17
N PRO A 288 -9.06 22.49 -10.51
CA PRO A 288 -9.12 22.63 -9.05
C PRO A 288 -8.80 21.35 -8.27
N PHE A 289 -8.92 20.19 -8.92
CA PHE A 289 -8.80 18.88 -8.28
C PHE A 289 -7.40 18.29 -8.41
N VAL A 290 -6.47 18.95 -9.10
CA VAL A 290 -5.12 18.44 -9.37
C VAL A 290 -4.02 19.36 -8.83
N ASP A 291 -2.79 18.86 -8.74
CA ASP A 291 -1.65 19.60 -8.18
C ASP A 291 -0.86 20.38 -9.24
N PHE A 292 -1.07 20.05 -10.51
CA PHE A 292 -0.31 20.60 -11.62
C PHE A 292 -1.07 20.49 -12.94
N VAL A 293 -1.08 21.57 -13.73
CA VAL A 293 -1.56 21.54 -15.11
C VAL A 293 -0.53 22.16 -16.05
N ALA A 294 -0.19 21.47 -17.13
CA ALA A 294 0.62 21.99 -18.22
C ALA A 294 -0.21 22.08 -19.50
N ARG A 295 -0.20 23.24 -20.17
CA ARG A 295 -0.89 23.46 -21.46
C ARG A 295 0.15 23.50 -22.57
N ILE A 296 0.11 22.52 -23.46
CA ILE A 296 1.12 22.29 -24.49
C ILE A 296 0.48 22.38 -25.87
N ASN A 297 0.95 23.33 -26.68
CA ASN A 297 0.57 23.45 -28.08
C ASN A 297 1.45 22.52 -28.92
N ASN A 298 0.83 21.68 -29.75
CA ASN A 298 1.50 20.74 -30.64
C ASN A 298 1.12 20.94 -32.12
N ASP A 299 0.99 22.19 -32.55
CA ASP A 299 0.77 22.57 -33.95
C ASP A 299 2.03 22.39 -34.82
N GLY A 300 3.18 22.81 -34.28
CA GLY A 300 4.45 22.83 -34.99
C GLY A 300 5.14 21.47 -35.14
N GLU A 301 6.44 21.52 -35.44
CA GLU A 301 7.33 20.35 -35.45
C GLU A 301 7.76 19.96 -34.04
N ALA A 302 7.91 20.95 -33.15
CA ALA A 302 8.18 20.77 -31.74
C ALA A 302 6.99 21.26 -30.90
N PRO A 303 6.62 20.54 -29.83
CA PRO A 303 5.66 21.04 -28.85
C PRO A 303 6.15 22.35 -28.20
N ILE A 304 5.21 23.24 -27.88
CA ILE A 304 5.47 24.52 -27.22
C ILE A 304 4.64 24.59 -25.93
N LEU A 305 5.32 24.70 -24.79
CA LEU A 305 4.67 24.95 -23.51
C LEU A 305 4.10 26.36 -23.49
N ARG A 306 2.78 26.49 -23.35
CA ARG A 306 2.09 27.79 -23.35
C ARG A 306 1.92 28.33 -21.95
N SER A 307 1.55 27.48 -21.01
CA SER A 307 1.40 27.85 -19.62
C SER A 307 1.47 26.65 -18.71
N VAL A 308 1.75 26.94 -17.44
CA VAL A 308 1.68 26.01 -16.32
C VAL A 308 0.81 26.66 -15.25
N GLU A 309 -0.13 25.94 -14.67
CA GLU A 309 -0.99 26.46 -13.60
C GLU A 309 -0.45 26.03 -12.24
N VAL A 310 0.70 26.58 -11.85
CA VAL A 310 1.19 26.59 -10.45
C VAL A 310 2.00 27.86 -10.21
N VAL A 311 1.34 28.97 -9.85
CA VAL A 311 1.91 30.29 -9.48
C VAL A 311 2.89 30.93 -10.51
N ASP A 312 3.30 30.22 -11.56
CA ASP A 312 4.28 30.62 -12.57
C ASP A 312 3.67 30.59 -13.98
N ARG A 313 3.56 31.76 -14.62
CA ARG A 313 3.07 31.92 -16.00
C ARG A 313 4.20 32.03 -17.04
N SER A 314 5.45 31.77 -16.66
CA SER A 314 6.62 31.94 -17.54
C SER A 314 6.64 31.03 -18.76
N GLY A 315 5.92 29.91 -18.73
CA GLY A 315 5.92 28.93 -19.83
C GLY A 315 7.26 28.19 -20.00
N SER A 316 8.09 28.16 -18.97
CA SER A 316 9.43 27.55 -19.02
C SER A 316 9.38 26.02 -18.99
N TRP A 317 9.94 25.36 -20.01
CA TRP A 317 10.14 23.90 -20.04
C TRP A 317 10.99 23.40 -18.85
N TRP A 318 11.87 24.26 -18.35
CA TRP A 318 12.67 23.99 -17.16
C TRP A 318 11.82 23.82 -15.90
N SER A 319 10.66 24.48 -15.81
CA SER A 319 9.71 24.30 -14.71
C SER A 319 9.08 22.90 -14.72
N ILE A 320 8.89 22.29 -15.90
CA ILE A 320 8.47 20.88 -16.01
C ILE A 320 9.62 19.96 -15.62
N ALA A 321 10.82 20.15 -16.20
CA ALA A 321 11.99 19.34 -15.86
C ALA A 321 12.26 19.34 -14.34
N ARG A 322 12.32 20.51 -13.70
CA ARG A 322 12.57 20.63 -12.25
C ARG A 322 11.51 19.90 -11.42
N ARG A 323 10.25 19.87 -11.85
CA ARG A 323 9.17 19.16 -11.13
C ARG A 323 9.23 17.65 -11.25
N PHE A 324 9.70 17.13 -12.38
CA PHE A 324 9.70 15.70 -12.67
C PHE A 324 11.09 15.03 -12.54
N ALA A 325 12.18 15.80 -12.42
CA ALA A 325 13.55 15.28 -12.29
C ALA A 325 13.86 14.57 -10.95
N GLN A 326 13.02 14.71 -9.91
CA GLN A 326 13.32 14.36 -8.48
C GLN A 326 14.49 15.19 -7.92
N THR A 327 14.48 15.86 -6.76
CA THR A 327 13.56 16.01 -5.62
C THR A 327 13.96 17.30 -4.91
N HIS A 328 13.28 18.42 -5.16
CA HIS A 328 13.16 19.44 -4.11
C HIS A 328 11.77 19.32 -3.53
N PRO A 329 11.65 18.77 -2.31
CA PRO A 329 10.47 18.99 -1.50
C PRO A 329 10.19 20.50 -1.53
N LEU A 330 9.01 20.89 -1.99
CA LEU A 330 8.54 22.27 -1.83
C LEU A 330 8.52 22.59 -0.33
N HIS A 331 8.45 23.87 0.06
CA HIS A 331 8.28 24.29 1.45
C HIS A 331 7.26 23.41 2.26
N ARG A 332 6.15 23.03 1.61
CA ARG A 332 5.10 22.16 2.19
C ARG A 332 5.50 20.70 2.41
N ASP A 333 6.55 20.24 1.75
CA ASP A 333 7.03 18.85 1.73
C ASP A 333 8.19 18.62 2.72
N PHE A 334 8.74 19.68 3.34
CA PHE A 334 9.70 19.54 4.44
C PHE A 334 8.97 19.02 5.69
N PRO A 335 9.52 18.05 6.45
CA PRO A 335 8.76 17.34 7.47
C PRO A 335 8.34 18.26 8.63
N ARG A 336 7.15 18.03 9.19
CA ARG A 336 6.65 18.75 10.38
C ARG A 336 7.42 18.38 11.66
N ALA A 337 8.05 17.21 11.68
CA ALA A 337 8.90 16.72 12.76
C ALA A 337 10.04 15.88 12.15
N LEU A 338 11.25 15.99 12.70
CA LEU A 338 12.37 15.16 12.26
C LEU A 338 12.22 13.74 12.82
N ALA A 339 12.54 12.75 12.00
CA ALA A 339 12.74 11.39 12.49
C ALA A 339 13.88 11.39 13.53
N PRO A 340 13.80 10.53 14.56
CA PRO A 340 14.89 10.40 15.51
C PRO A 340 16.22 10.06 14.82
N LEU A 341 17.32 10.64 15.30
CA LEU A 341 18.66 10.40 14.78
C LEU A 341 19.40 9.46 15.72
N ASN A 342 19.79 8.28 15.24
CA ASN A 342 20.60 7.36 16.04
C ASN A 342 22.02 7.90 16.21
N LEU A 343 22.56 7.77 17.41
CA LEU A 343 23.94 8.10 17.75
C LEU A 343 24.72 6.82 17.99
N ARG A 344 25.87 6.71 17.32
CA ARG A 344 26.78 5.58 17.45
C ARG A 344 28.15 6.07 17.92
N PRO A 345 28.70 5.52 19.02
CA PRO A 345 30.03 5.89 19.49
C PRO A 345 31.09 5.37 18.53
N LEU A 346 32.14 6.15 18.35
CA LEU A 346 33.38 5.73 17.70
C LEU A 346 34.26 4.98 18.71
N PRO A 347 35.18 4.11 18.24
CA PRO A 347 36.22 3.51 19.08
C PRO A 347 37.06 4.59 19.79
N ALA A 348 37.56 4.29 20.99
CA ALA A 348 38.32 5.25 21.79
C ALA A 348 39.60 5.72 21.07
N GLU A 349 40.22 4.83 20.30
CA GLU A 349 41.40 5.10 19.48
C GLU A 349 41.11 6.18 18.43
N ALA A 350 39.87 6.21 17.90
CA ALA A 350 39.44 7.23 16.96
C ALA A 350 39.26 8.60 17.61
N ALA A 351 38.77 8.65 18.85
CA ALA A 351 38.68 9.88 19.62
C ALA A 351 40.08 10.43 19.96
N GLN A 352 41.04 9.56 20.30
CA GLN A 352 42.44 9.93 20.58
C GLN A 352 43.17 10.50 19.35
N ALA A 353 42.74 10.14 18.14
CA ALA A 353 43.24 10.71 16.90
C ALA A 353 42.67 12.11 16.62
N MET A 354 41.75 12.61 17.44
CA MET A 354 41.10 13.91 17.28
C MET A 354 41.55 14.93 18.34
N THR A 355 41.68 16.19 17.93
CA THR A 355 42.04 17.30 18.82
C THR A 355 41.20 18.52 18.51
N TYR A 356 40.59 19.12 19.52
CA TYR A 356 39.83 20.36 19.34
C TYR A 356 40.78 21.56 19.27
N LEU A 357 40.49 22.48 18.35
CA LEU A 357 41.21 23.73 18.10
C LEU A 357 40.30 24.90 18.51
N PRO A 358 40.35 25.38 19.76
CA PRO A 358 39.36 26.32 20.30
C PRO A 358 39.32 27.66 19.57
N THR A 359 40.47 28.15 19.12
CA THR A 359 40.57 29.44 18.43
C THR A 359 39.95 29.42 17.03
N GLN A 360 39.76 28.23 16.45
CA GLN A 360 39.25 28.06 15.09
C GLN A 360 37.89 27.38 15.04
N GLN A 361 37.38 26.90 16.19
CA GLN A 361 36.17 26.07 16.26
C GLN A 361 36.22 24.89 15.30
N LYS A 362 37.33 24.14 15.36
CA LYS A 362 37.59 23.00 14.48
C LYS A 362 38.03 21.79 15.27
N ILE A 363 37.74 20.61 14.74
CA ILE A 363 38.33 19.34 15.16
C ILE A 363 39.37 18.93 14.13
N ARG A 364 40.59 18.71 14.61
CA ARG A 364 41.71 18.16 13.84
C ARG A 364 41.73 16.65 13.99
N LEU A 365 41.53 15.92 12.90
CA LEU A 365 41.65 14.47 12.83
C LEU A 365 42.97 14.10 12.16
N ASP A 366 43.77 13.29 12.84
CA ASP A 366 45.06 12.78 12.37
C ASP A 366 44.88 11.36 11.81
N TRP A 367 45.01 11.20 10.49
CA TRP A 367 44.79 9.92 9.83
C TRP A 367 45.86 8.89 10.16
N ASP A 368 47.09 9.33 10.38
CA ASP A 368 48.18 8.40 10.68
C ASP A 368 47.98 7.80 12.08
N LYS A 369 47.49 8.59 13.04
CA LYS A 369 47.06 8.08 14.36
C LYS A 369 45.87 7.13 14.27
N LEU A 370 44.92 7.41 13.38
CA LEU A 370 43.74 6.57 13.19
C LEU A 370 44.07 5.20 12.57
N CYS A 371 45.14 5.13 11.77
CA CYS A 371 45.55 3.93 11.04
C CYS A 371 46.56 3.05 11.79
N VAL A 372 46.93 3.39 13.04
CA VAL A 372 47.93 2.61 13.79
C VAL A 372 47.40 1.19 14.04
N ASN A 373 48.12 0.18 13.53
CA ASN A 373 47.84 -1.25 13.68
C ASN A 373 46.50 -1.77 13.12
N GLY A 374 45.86 -1.05 12.18
CA GLY A 374 44.62 -1.50 11.53
C GLY A 374 43.41 -1.60 12.46
N VAL A 375 43.46 -0.98 13.65
CA VAL A 375 42.46 -1.14 14.72
C VAL A 375 41.12 -0.49 14.38
N VAL A 376 41.14 0.67 13.71
CA VAL A 376 39.92 1.45 13.40
C VAL A 376 39.54 1.38 11.93
N ILE A 377 40.52 1.23 11.04
CA ILE A 377 40.35 1.21 9.59
C ILE A 377 41.10 0.01 9.01
N PRO A 378 40.44 -0.85 8.22
CA PRO A 378 41.12 -1.92 7.48
C PRO A 378 42.22 -1.36 6.58
N GLU A 379 43.39 -2.00 6.56
CA GLU A 379 44.59 -1.50 5.87
C GLU A 379 44.37 -1.19 4.39
N ALA A 380 43.59 -2.03 3.69
CA ALA A 380 43.22 -1.81 2.28
C ALA A 380 42.45 -0.50 2.05
N ILE A 381 41.65 -0.06 3.03
CA ILE A 381 40.86 1.17 2.96
C ILE A 381 41.66 2.36 3.48
N ALA A 382 42.50 2.13 4.50
CA ALA A 382 43.42 3.14 5.01
C ALA A 382 44.32 3.67 3.89
N GLN A 383 44.85 2.79 3.03
CA GLN A 383 45.66 3.21 1.89
C GLN A 383 44.87 4.07 0.89
N GLN A 384 43.65 3.65 0.52
CA GLN A 384 42.79 4.43 -0.39
C GLN A 384 42.44 5.81 0.18
N LEU A 385 42.18 5.90 1.48
CA LEU A 385 41.91 7.16 2.15
C LEU A 385 43.14 8.07 2.19
N LYS A 386 44.33 7.51 2.46
CA LYS A 386 45.61 8.26 2.42
C LYS A 386 45.91 8.83 1.04
N ASP A 387 45.52 8.12 -0.02
CA ASP A 387 45.72 8.58 -1.40
C ASP A 387 44.77 9.73 -1.78
N GLN A 388 43.60 9.83 -1.12
CA GLN A 388 42.53 10.78 -1.50
C GLN A 388 42.32 11.94 -0.52
N LEU A 389 42.79 11.82 0.73
CA LEU A 389 42.61 12.81 1.78
C LEU A 389 43.96 13.27 2.34
N PRO A 390 44.06 14.55 2.77
CA PRO A 390 45.27 15.03 3.43
C PRO A 390 45.50 14.27 4.76
N PRO A 391 46.75 14.08 5.20
CA PRO A 391 47.08 13.31 6.42
C PRO A 391 46.49 13.91 7.70
N ILE A 392 46.17 15.20 7.66
CA ILE A 392 45.46 15.92 8.71
C ILE A 392 44.19 16.49 8.11
N LEU A 393 43.04 16.13 8.67
CA LEU A 393 41.74 16.65 8.28
C LEU A 393 41.22 17.62 9.33
N GLU A 394 40.87 18.82 8.89
CA GLU A 394 40.14 19.77 9.73
C GLU A 394 38.64 19.70 9.40
N LEU A 395 37.85 19.54 10.45
CA LEU A 395 36.39 19.51 10.45
C LEU A 395 35.87 20.72 11.23
N ASP A 396 34.88 21.41 10.69
CA ASP A 396 34.24 22.52 11.40
C ASP A 396 33.41 21.99 12.57
N ALA A 397 33.38 22.75 13.66
CA ALA A 397 32.64 22.41 14.85
C ALA A 397 31.78 23.58 15.35
N SER A 398 30.69 23.28 16.05
CA SER A 398 29.91 24.30 16.76
C SER A 398 30.71 24.90 17.92
N PRO A 399 30.24 26.01 18.52
CA PRO A 399 30.73 26.47 19.81
C PRO A 399 30.69 25.36 20.87
N LEU A 400 31.59 25.43 21.84
CA LEU A 400 31.58 24.54 23.00
C LEU A 400 30.37 24.83 23.88
N CYS A 401 29.76 23.76 24.36
CA CYS A 401 28.69 23.81 25.34
C CYS A 401 29.00 22.85 26.50
N PRO A 402 28.78 23.25 27.76
CA PRO A 402 28.93 22.34 28.88
C PRO A 402 27.99 21.14 28.77
N VAL A 403 28.48 19.96 29.16
CA VAL A 403 27.67 18.74 29.25
C VAL A 403 26.76 18.85 30.48
N THR A 404 25.52 19.25 30.24
CA THR A 404 24.46 19.34 31.24
C THR A 404 23.62 18.07 31.24
N GLY A 405 23.61 17.35 32.36
CA GLY A 405 22.89 16.08 32.49
C GLY A 405 23.48 15.20 33.58
N ASP A 406 22.62 14.51 34.33
CA ASP A 406 23.02 13.53 35.31
C ASP A 406 23.63 12.27 34.64
N LEU A 407 24.17 11.37 35.46
CA LEU A 407 24.86 10.17 34.98
C LEU A 407 23.94 9.26 34.14
N GLU A 408 22.64 9.26 34.43
CA GLU A 408 21.64 8.42 33.77
C GLU A 408 21.28 8.97 32.38
N MET A 409 21.02 10.28 32.28
CA MET A 409 20.83 10.98 31.01
C MET A 409 22.06 10.84 30.11
N ARG A 410 23.26 10.99 30.68
CA ARG A 410 24.51 10.79 29.93
C ARG A 410 24.57 9.38 29.34
N ARG A 411 24.22 8.35 30.11
CA ARG A 411 24.18 6.96 29.66
C ARG A 411 23.17 6.73 28.53
N LEU A 412 21.97 7.30 28.62
CA LEU A 412 20.90 7.15 27.60
C LEU A 412 21.26 7.82 26.26
N HIS A 413 22.04 8.89 26.30
CA HIS A 413 22.44 9.66 25.11
C HIS A 413 23.85 9.33 24.59
N ALA A 414 24.44 8.24 25.07
CA ALA A 414 25.81 7.83 24.71
C ALA A 414 26.86 8.93 24.96
N ILE A 415 26.66 9.72 26.01
CA ILE A 415 27.61 10.71 26.51
C ILE A 415 28.53 10.00 27.53
N PRO A 416 29.85 10.22 27.50
CA PRO A 416 30.76 9.66 28.49
C PRO A 416 30.34 10.00 29.93
N SER A 417 30.31 8.98 30.78
CA SER A 417 29.96 9.14 32.20
C SER A 417 31.02 9.88 33.01
N GLN A 418 32.27 9.93 32.53
CA GLN A 418 33.40 10.62 33.15
C GLN A 418 34.28 11.29 32.07
N GLY A 419 35.00 12.36 32.45
CA GLY A 419 35.99 13.03 31.58
C GLY A 419 35.42 13.91 30.45
N ALA A 420 34.09 14.01 30.31
CA ALA A 420 33.45 14.94 29.38
C ALA A 420 32.83 16.10 30.14
N ALA A 421 33.37 17.29 29.94
CA ALA A 421 32.85 18.51 30.54
C ALA A 421 32.21 19.45 29.53
N ASP A 422 32.78 19.51 28.33
CA ASP A 422 32.21 20.25 27.22
C ASP A 422 31.94 19.31 26.04
N PHE A 423 31.07 19.75 25.13
CA PHE A 423 30.86 19.09 23.85
C PHE A 423 30.69 20.11 22.74
N CYS A 424 30.90 19.67 21.50
CA CYS A 424 30.53 20.41 20.29
C CYS A 424 29.96 19.47 19.23
N PHE A 425 29.17 20.03 18.32
CA PHE A 425 28.72 19.34 17.12
C PHE A 425 29.78 19.44 16.03
N ILE A 426 30.18 18.30 15.46
CA ILE A 426 31.09 18.20 14.32
C ILE A 426 30.27 18.19 13.05
N TYR A 427 30.55 19.11 12.13
CA TYR A 427 29.91 19.13 10.82
C TYR A 427 30.59 18.16 9.85
N ASN A 428 29.81 17.71 8.87
CA ASN A 428 30.31 16.87 7.80
C ASN A 428 31.42 17.57 7.00
N LYS A 429 32.30 16.79 6.36
CA LYS A 429 33.34 17.38 5.51
C LYS A 429 32.70 18.02 4.27
N GLN A 430 33.05 19.28 4.02
CA GLN A 430 32.74 19.94 2.75
C GLN A 430 33.89 19.69 1.77
N THR A 431 33.59 19.15 0.59
CA THR A 431 34.51 19.11 -0.55
C THR A 431 34.01 20.08 -1.60
N SER A 432 34.84 21.06 -1.97
CA SER A 432 34.51 22.08 -2.96
C SER A 432 34.51 21.55 -4.41
N SER A 433 35.07 20.37 -4.66
CA SER A 433 35.08 19.71 -5.96
C SER A 433 33.91 18.72 -6.08
N GLY A 434 33.29 18.64 -7.26
CA GLY A 434 32.30 17.61 -7.61
C GLY A 434 32.83 16.17 -7.61
N GLN A 435 34.07 15.95 -7.13
CA GLN A 435 34.68 14.66 -6.83
C GLN A 435 34.89 14.57 -5.32
N ASP A 436 33.80 14.32 -4.60
CA ASP A 436 33.85 14.00 -3.18
C ASP A 436 34.38 12.55 -3.04
N PRO A 437 35.60 12.33 -2.52
CA PRO A 437 36.19 11.00 -2.39
C PRO A 437 35.31 10.07 -1.53
N LEU A 438 34.53 10.63 -0.60
CA LEU A 438 33.60 9.90 0.27
C LEU A 438 32.31 9.45 -0.45
N LYS A 439 32.10 9.88 -1.69
CA LYS A 439 30.94 9.53 -2.55
C LYS A 439 31.30 8.62 -3.72
N THR A 440 32.57 8.23 -3.87
CA THR A 440 32.99 7.30 -4.94
C THR A 440 32.34 5.92 -4.75
N LYS A 441 32.06 5.21 -5.84
CA LYS A 441 31.47 3.86 -5.79
C LYS A 441 32.39 2.89 -5.07
N GLU A 442 33.71 3.00 -5.24
CA GLU A 442 34.68 2.18 -4.51
C GLU A 442 34.60 2.43 -3.00
N PHE A 443 34.57 3.69 -2.57
CA PHE A 443 34.47 4.04 -1.15
C PHE A 443 33.14 3.61 -0.52
N MET A 444 32.03 3.74 -1.26
CA MET A 444 30.73 3.26 -0.82
C MET A 444 30.71 1.74 -0.62
N LYS A 445 31.33 0.98 -1.54
CA LYS A 445 31.46 -0.48 -1.45
C LYS A 445 32.41 -0.91 -0.32
N ALA A 446 33.43 -0.11 -0.02
CA ALA A 446 34.32 -0.32 1.11
C ALA A 446 33.64 -0.04 2.46
N SER A 447 32.75 0.96 2.53
CA SER A 447 32.01 1.33 3.74
C SER A 447 30.87 0.38 4.14
N SER A 448 30.48 -0.56 3.26
CA SER A 448 29.47 -1.59 3.54
C SER A 448 30.00 -2.81 4.31
N TYR A 449 31.29 -2.83 4.69
CA TYR A 449 31.86 -3.93 5.47
C TYR A 449 31.40 -3.94 6.94
N ASN A 450 31.65 -5.09 7.57
CA ASN A 450 31.00 -5.68 8.73
C ASN A 450 30.73 -4.70 9.89
N ALA A 451 29.52 -4.76 10.47
CA ALA A 451 29.07 -3.81 11.49
C ALA A 451 29.86 -3.86 12.82
N GLN A 452 30.73 -4.85 12.99
CA GLN A 452 31.51 -5.09 14.22
C GLN A 452 32.87 -4.36 14.24
N GLU A 453 33.34 -3.75 13.15
CA GLU A 453 34.75 -3.28 13.01
C GLU A 453 34.98 -1.77 13.23
N GLY A 454 33.98 -0.98 13.66
CA GLY A 454 34.16 0.46 13.95
C GLY A 454 34.37 1.38 12.73
N PHE A 455 34.99 0.89 11.66
CA PHE A 455 35.19 1.59 10.37
C PHE A 455 33.91 2.21 9.76
N PRO A 456 32.72 1.59 9.86
CA PRO A 456 31.50 2.24 9.36
C PRO A 456 31.17 3.56 10.08
N ALA A 457 31.55 3.72 11.35
CA ALA A 457 31.19 4.87 12.17
C ALA A 457 31.99 6.13 11.82
N ILE A 458 33.29 6.02 11.53
CA ILE A 458 34.09 7.18 11.09
C ILE A 458 33.60 7.72 9.74
N VAL A 459 33.18 6.82 8.84
CA VAL A 459 32.60 7.21 7.55
C VAL A 459 31.26 7.92 7.76
N GLU A 460 30.42 7.43 8.68
CA GLU A 460 29.16 8.07 9.04
C GLU A 460 29.39 9.45 9.68
N LEU A 461 30.41 9.62 10.54
CA LEU A 461 30.80 10.92 11.09
C LEU A 461 31.13 11.92 9.98
N LEU A 462 31.98 11.52 9.02
CA LEU A 462 32.38 12.41 7.93
C LEU A 462 31.21 12.78 7.01
N LYS A 463 30.22 11.88 6.87
CA LYS A 463 29.04 12.08 6.02
C LYS A 463 27.95 12.88 6.72
N HIS A 464 27.67 12.62 7.98
CA HIS A 464 26.46 13.08 8.67
C HIS A 464 26.75 14.01 9.85
N GLY A 465 28.01 14.15 10.25
CA GLY A 465 28.38 14.86 11.46
C GLY A 465 28.14 14.02 12.71
N GLY A 466 28.32 14.65 13.87
CA GLY A 466 28.25 14.00 15.16
C GLY A 466 28.58 14.94 16.31
N PHE A 467 28.85 14.38 17.48
CA PHE A 467 29.19 15.11 18.69
C PHE A 467 30.57 14.67 19.17
N ALA A 468 31.45 15.64 19.44
CA ALA A 468 32.70 15.40 20.15
C ALA A 468 32.56 15.88 21.59
N TYR A 469 33.03 15.04 22.51
CA TYR A 469 33.08 15.32 23.94
C TYR A 469 34.51 15.61 24.34
N ILE A 470 34.70 16.66 25.13
CA ILE A 470 36.00 17.25 25.40
C ILE A 470 36.23 17.29 26.90
N ASP A 471 37.44 16.91 27.27
CA ASP A 471 37.94 16.95 28.64
C ASP A 471 38.44 18.36 28.99
N VAL A 472 38.09 18.86 30.19
CA VAL A 472 38.48 20.20 30.69
C VAL A 472 39.99 20.37 30.72
N ASP A 473 40.70 19.35 31.20
CA ASP A 473 42.08 19.47 31.64
C ASP A 473 43.05 19.38 30.46
N SER A 474 42.74 18.49 29.51
CA SER A 474 43.61 18.21 28.36
C SER A 474 43.18 18.89 27.07
N ARG A 475 41.93 19.40 27.00
CA ARG A 475 41.25 19.78 25.74
C ARG A 475 41.29 18.67 24.68
N ALA A 476 41.57 17.43 25.10
CA ALA A 476 41.56 16.27 24.24
C ALA A 476 40.11 15.83 24.03
N VAL A 477 39.86 15.23 22.86
CA VAL A 477 38.57 14.63 22.56
C VAL A 477 38.51 13.29 23.30
N SER A 478 37.68 13.21 24.33
CA SER A 478 37.54 12.02 25.17
C SER A 478 36.62 10.97 24.54
N ALA A 479 35.63 11.40 23.76
CA ALA A 479 34.78 10.51 22.97
C ALA A 479 34.14 11.23 21.77
N VAL A 480 33.67 10.44 20.82
CA VAL A 480 32.94 10.94 19.64
C VAL A 480 31.75 10.04 19.35
N SER A 481 30.58 10.64 19.09
CA SER A 481 29.36 9.94 18.70
C SER A 481 28.90 10.46 17.34
N CYS A 482 28.81 9.61 16.32
CA CYS A 482 28.36 9.99 14.98
C CYS A 482 26.85 9.78 14.79
N ILE A 483 26.25 10.57 13.90
CA ILE A 483 24.89 10.33 13.42
C ILE A 483 24.89 9.12 12.48
N SER A 484 24.13 8.08 12.83
CA SER A 484 24.09 6.80 12.11
C SER A 484 22.69 6.47 11.59
N LYS A 485 22.63 5.76 10.46
CA LYS A 485 21.38 5.14 9.99
C LYS A 485 21.14 3.77 10.64
N ARG A 486 22.17 3.19 11.25
CA ARG A 486 22.11 1.91 11.95
C ARG A 486 21.60 2.15 13.38
N PRO A 487 21.03 1.13 14.04
CA PRO A 487 20.73 1.21 15.47
C PRO A 487 22.00 1.58 16.24
N GLY A 488 21.88 2.58 17.11
CA GLY A 488 22.97 3.12 17.93
C GLY A 488 22.75 2.84 19.41
N THR A 489 23.72 3.23 20.24
CA THR A 489 23.61 3.15 21.71
C THR A 489 22.86 4.34 22.30
N GLY A 490 22.67 5.41 21.52
CA GLY A 490 21.87 6.58 21.89
C GLY A 490 21.04 7.07 20.71
N MET A 491 20.13 7.99 20.97
CA MET A 491 19.30 8.60 19.93
C MET A 491 18.93 10.04 20.33
N LEU A 492 18.83 10.91 19.33
CA LEU A 492 18.27 12.26 19.45
C LEU A 492 16.84 12.27 18.94
N GLN A 493 15.93 12.74 19.78
CA GLN A 493 14.54 12.97 19.41
C GLN A 493 14.30 14.46 19.27
N PHE A 494 13.42 14.84 18.34
CA PHE A 494 13.12 16.24 18.05
C PHE A 494 11.64 16.54 18.31
N GLY A 495 11.37 17.75 18.76
CA GLY A 495 10.02 18.31 18.83
C GLY A 495 9.49 18.74 17.46
N SER A 496 8.30 19.33 17.48
CA SER A 496 7.68 19.94 16.31
C SER A 496 8.54 21.09 15.76
N ARG A 497 8.56 21.25 14.43
CA ARG A 497 9.28 22.35 13.79
C ARG A 497 8.71 23.72 14.17
N GLN A 498 9.56 24.73 14.21
CA GLN A 498 9.23 26.12 14.46
C GLN A 498 9.85 27.00 13.36
N PRO A 499 9.17 28.04 12.86
CA PRO A 499 9.76 28.95 11.89
C PRO A 499 10.89 29.74 12.55
N LEU A 500 12.02 29.90 11.86
CA LEU A 500 13.12 30.74 12.30
C LEU A 500 12.86 32.18 11.84
N ALA A 501 12.94 33.15 12.75
CA ALA A 501 12.79 34.55 12.41
C ALA A 501 13.99 35.10 11.60
N ASP A 502 13.75 36.17 10.83
CA ASP A 502 14.74 36.79 9.94
C ASP A 502 16.00 37.30 10.67
N GLY A 503 15.85 37.80 11.90
CA GLY A 503 16.97 38.27 12.73
C GLY A 503 17.99 37.16 13.01
N PRO A 504 17.58 36.07 13.69
CA PRO A 504 18.42 34.89 13.89
C PRO A 504 18.98 34.28 12.59
N HIS A 505 18.18 34.25 11.51
CA HIS A 505 18.65 33.77 10.20
C HIS A 505 19.81 34.62 9.65
N SER A 506 19.67 35.95 9.73
CA SER A 506 20.69 36.90 9.28
C SER A 506 21.96 36.79 10.12
N GLU A 507 21.82 36.71 11.44
CA GLU A 507 22.95 36.56 12.37
C GLU A 507 23.76 35.27 12.09
N LEU A 508 23.07 34.14 11.84
CA LEU A 508 23.72 32.89 11.44
C LEU A 508 24.45 33.00 10.09
N SER A 509 23.87 33.76 9.16
CA SER A 509 24.43 33.99 7.83
C SER A 509 25.67 34.88 7.88
N GLU A 510 25.63 35.97 8.65
CA GLU A 510 26.75 36.89 8.88
C GLU A 510 27.91 36.19 9.59
N ALA A 511 27.59 35.35 10.60
CA ALA A 511 28.56 34.52 11.29
C ALA A 511 29.08 33.33 10.46
N ARG A 512 28.57 33.13 9.24
CA ARG A 512 28.93 32.03 8.31
C ARG A 512 28.83 30.63 8.93
N ARG A 513 27.79 30.40 9.74
CA ARG A 513 27.58 29.13 10.48
C ARG A 513 26.78 28.07 9.73
N TRP A 514 26.35 28.36 8.50
CA TRP A 514 25.56 27.43 7.69
C TRP A 514 26.43 26.38 7.00
N HIS A 515 26.09 25.10 7.14
CA HIS A 515 26.76 23.98 6.49
C HIS A 515 25.81 23.25 5.53
N PRO A 516 26.27 22.66 4.42
CA PRO A 516 25.40 22.01 3.42
C PRO A 516 24.80 20.70 3.96
N VAL A 517 23.54 20.44 3.64
CA VAL A 517 22.84 19.22 4.08
C VAL A 517 23.36 17.99 3.32
N THR A 518 23.65 16.92 4.05
CA THR A 518 24.12 15.64 3.48
C THR A 518 23.17 14.47 3.72
N LEU A 519 22.16 14.63 4.58
CA LEU A 519 21.14 13.61 4.80
C LEU A 519 20.19 13.58 3.61
N GLY A 520 20.35 12.56 2.75
CA GLY A 520 19.59 12.42 1.51
C GLY A 520 18.06 12.32 1.66
N ARG A 521 17.50 12.25 2.88
CA ARG A 521 16.05 12.33 3.15
C ARG A 521 15.55 13.77 3.33
N LEU A 522 16.45 14.74 3.50
CA LEU A 522 16.15 16.15 3.73
C LEU A 522 16.52 17.02 2.51
N GLN A 523 16.27 16.54 1.29
CA GLN A 523 16.68 17.23 0.04
C GLN A 523 16.00 18.58 -0.21
N ALA A 524 15.05 18.98 0.64
CA ALA A 524 14.45 20.32 0.61
C ALA A 524 15.39 21.37 1.19
N ALA A 525 16.20 20.95 2.16
CA ALA A 525 17.08 21.83 2.89
C ALA A 525 18.42 21.92 2.16
N ARG A 526 18.83 23.16 1.90
CA ARG A 526 20.11 23.50 1.29
C ARG A 526 21.22 23.47 2.33
N ARG A 527 20.96 24.06 3.50
CA ARG A 527 21.94 24.23 4.58
C ARG A 527 21.33 23.89 5.93
N TYR A 528 22.17 23.60 6.92
CA TYR A 528 21.77 23.35 8.30
C TYR A 528 22.82 23.87 9.28
N VAL A 529 22.42 24.06 10.53
CA VAL A 529 23.28 24.47 11.64
C VAL A 529 22.79 23.85 12.95
N TRP A 530 23.72 23.57 13.87
CA TRP A 530 23.43 23.15 15.24
C TRP A 530 23.36 24.36 16.20
N LEU A 531 22.20 24.46 16.83
CA LEU A 531 21.80 25.14 18.06
C LEU A 531 22.46 24.59 19.32
N THR A 532 23.43 25.23 19.96
CA THR A 532 23.90 24.76 21.29
C THR A 532 22.83 25.00 22.37
N PRO A 533 22.73 24.15 23.41
CA PRO A 533 21.84 24.40 24.55
C PRO A 533 22.01 25.80 25.13
N GLY A 534 20.88 26.49 25.36
CA GLY A 534 20.84 27.84 25.94
C GLY A 534 21.31 28.95 25.01
N GLU A 535 21.55 28.66 23.72
CA GLU A 535 22.06 29.65 22.78
C GLU A 535 21.02 30.73 22.44
N PHE A 536 21.46 32.00 22.49
CA PHE A 536 20.66 33.17 22.13
C PHE A 536 21.11 33.73 20.77
N LEU A 537 20.14 33.96 19.89
CA LEU A 537 20.35 34.65 18.62
C LEU A 537 19.33 35.77 18.52
N SER A 538 19.81 36.99 18.24
CA SER A 538 18.98 38.20 18.14
C SER A 538 18.03 38.37 19.33
N GLY A 539 18.52 38.05 20.54
CA GLY A 539 17.78 38.12 21.80
C GLY A 539 16.79 36.97 22.07
N GLN A 540 16.71 35.95 21.19
CA GLN A 540 15.80 34.81 21.34
C GLN A 540 16.54 33.53 21.79
N PRO A 541 16.05 32.79 22.81
CA PRO A 541 16.67 31.56 23.31
C PRO A 541 16.34 30.36 22.41
N LEU A 542 16.93 30.31 21.22
CA LEU A 542 16.60 29.31 20.21
C LEU A 542 17.26 27.94 20.45
N GLY A 543 18.32 27.90 21.25
CA GLY A 543 19.00 26.64 21.61
C GLY A 543 18.19 25.70 22.51
N GLY A 544 17.16 26.20 23.20
CA GLY A 544 16.38 25.40 24.17
C GLY A 544 17.26 24.78 25.27
N GLU A 545 16.74 23.77 25.97
CA GLU A 545 17.48 23.09 27.06
C GLU A 545 18.53 22.08 26.56
N HIS A 546 18.35 21.53 25.35
CA HIS A 546 19.12 20.40 24.84
C HIS A 546 19.74 20.64 23.45
N GLY A 547 19.63 21.86 22.93
CA GLY A 547 20.06 22.21 21.59
C GLY A 547 18.94 22.06 20.55
N ALA A 548 19.25 22.46 19.32
CA ALA A 548 18.30 22.41 18.21
C ALA A 548 19.02 22.21 16.87
N LEU A 549 18.36 21.58 15.90
CA LEU A 549 18.81 21.61 14.51
C LEU A 549 17.99 22.63 13.72
N VAL A 550 18.68 23.47 12.95
CA VAL A 550 18.04 24.44 12.07
C VAL A 550 18.39 24.11 10.63
N TYR A 551 17.39 24.15 9.75
CA TYR A 551 17.54 23.88 8.33
C TYR A 551 17.03 25.06 7.50
N GLU A 552 17.81 25.48 6.52
CA GLU A 552 17.44 26.49 5.53
C GLU A 552 17.07 25.79 4.22
N LEU A 553 15.92 26.15 3.65
CA LEU A 553 15.35 25.62 2.42
C LEU A 553 15.85 26.40 1.18
N GLU A 554 15.55 25.89 -0.01
CA GLU A 554 15.95 26.54 -1.27
C GLU A 554 15.34 27.92 -1.51
N ASP A 555 14.14 28.15 -0.97
CA ASP A 555 13.41 29.42 -1.05
C ASP A 555 13.87 30.46 -0.02
N GLY A 556 14.80 30.09 0.87
CA GLY A 556 15.35 30.96 1.91
C GLY A 556 14.68 30.80 3.28
N ASP A 557 13.53 30.13 3.35
CA ASP A 557 12.86 29.87 4.62
C ASP A 557 13.70 28.95 5.51
N ALA A 558 13.69 29.20 6.82
CA ALA A 558 14.40 28.36 7.78
C ALA A 558 13.50 27.83 8.91
N TRP A 559 13.77 26.59 9.29
CA TRP A 559 12.98 25.83 10.25
C TRP A 559 13.87 25.26 11.35
N LEU A 560 13.48 25.49 12.60
CA LEU A 560 14.14 25.02 13.80
C LEU A 560 13.43 23.79 14.37
N PHE A 561 14.21 22.79 14.80
CA PHE A 561 13.75 21.57 15.45
C PHE A 561 14.46 21.42 16.81
N PRO A 562 13.78 21.71 17.92
CA PRO A 562 14.37 21.58 19.25
C PRO A 562 14.56 20.11 19.60
N VAL A 563 15.67 19.77 20.26
CA VAL A 563 15.85 18.44 20.84
C VAL A 563 14.88 18.27 22.00
N SER A 564 14.14 17.17 21.99
CA SER A 564 13.15 16.84 23.01
C SER A 564 13.64 15.64 23.83
N PRO A 565 13.54 15.68 25.17
CA PRO A 565 13.91 14.55 26.00
C PRO A 565 13.01 13.34 25.69
N PHE A 566 13.59 12.15 25.79
CA PHE A 566 12.88 10.90 25.59
C PHE A 566 11.62 10.84 26.47
N GLY A 567 10.46 10.63 25.85
CA GLY A 567 9.24 10.25 26.58
C GLY A 567 8.27 11.36 26.97
N GLN A 568 8.42 12.64 26.58
CA GLN A 568 7.34 13.62 26.84
C GLN A 568 6.22 13.62 25.78
N ALA A 569 6.54 13.46 24.49
CA ALA A 569 5.51 13.46 23.44
C ALA A 569 4.63 12.20 23.42
N ASN A 570 5.10 11.08 24.00
CA ASN A 570 4.31 9.86 24.17
C ASN A 570 3.74 9.69 25.58
N ARG A 571 4.05 10.56 26.56
CA ARG A 571 3.45 10.48 27.91
C ARG A 571 2.06 11.09 28.01
N VAL A 572 1.62 11.90 27.05
CA VAL A 572 0.21 12.35 27.00
C VAL A 572 -0.70 11.29 26.35
N GLN A 573 -0.14 10.25 25.71
CA GLN A 573 -0.90 9.09 25.21
C GLN A 573 -0.57 7.76 25.91
N ILE A 574 0.45 7.70 26.78
CA ILE A 574 0.88 6.50 27.52
C ILE A 574 1.09 6.84 29.02
N ILE A 575 0.30 7.77 29.57
CA ILE A 575 -0.03 7.83 31.01
C ILE A 575 -1.55 7.73 31.15
N LEU A 576 -2.10 6.69 30.54
CA LEU A 576 -3.30 6.00 30.99
C LEU A 576 -2.99 4.55 30.66
N ILE A 577 -2.90 3.70 31.68
CA ILE A 577 -2.45 2.29 31.67
C ILE A 577 -0.98 2.15 32.14
N GLU A 578 -0.86 1.67 33.38
CA GLU A 578 0.33 1.12 34.09
C GLU A 578 1.28 2.07 34.85
N ALA A 579 0.85 2.44 36.07
CA ALA A 579 1.53 2.22 37.37
C ALA A 579 0.96 3.25 38.38
N ALA A 580 0.52 2.92 39.59
CA ALA A 580 0.82 1.77 40.44
C ALA A 580 -0.25 1.63 41.56
N PRO A 581 -0.45 0.44 42.14
CA PRO A 581 -0.83 0.32 43.54
C PRO A 581 0.39 0.66 44.41
N GLU A 582 0.13 1.37 45.51
CA GLU A 582 1.02 1.50 46.69
C GLU A 582 2.26 2.40 46.59
N ALA A 583 2.05 3.72 46.47
CA ALA A 583 2.89 4.70 47.17
C ALA A 583 2.22 6.09 47.21
N GLN A 584 1.44 6.35 48.26
CA GLN A 584 1.45 7.60 49.08
C GLN A 584 0.16 7.72 49.91
N LYS A 585 0.18 7.04 51.06
CA LYS A 585 -0.31 7.66 52.30
C LYS A 585 0.60 8.87 52.58
N GLN A 586 -0.01 9.99 52.96
CA GLN A 586 0.56 11.26 53.42
C GLN A 586 0.92 12.30 52.34
N ALA A 587 -0.06 13.13 51.95
CA ALA A 587 -0.08 14.56 52.28
C ALA A 587 -1.41 15.20 51.83
N PHE A 588 -2.17 15.72 52.81
CA PHE A 588 -3.27 16.70 52.66
C PHE A 588 -2.72 17.99 51.98
N ASP A 589 -3.46 18.87 51.29
CA ASP A 589 -4.79 19.41 51.53
C ASP A 589 -5.23 20.28 50.32
N MET A 590 -6.43 20.07 49.75
CA MET A 590 -7.32 21.11 49.18
C MET A 590 -8.57 20.44 48.54
N LYS A 591 -9.74 20.79 49.08
CA LYS A 591 -11.06 20.19 48.82
C LYS A 591 -11.65 20.53 47.45
N LEU A 592 -12.20 19.52 46.76
CA LEU A 592 -13.27 19.64 45.76
C LEU A 592 -14.44 18.70 46.14
N PRO A 593 -15.71 19.05 45.83
CA PRO A 593 -16.90 18.41 46.41
C PRO A 593 -17.25 17.07 45.77
N GLU A 594 -17.77 16.14 46.59
CA GLU A 594 -18.27 14.82 46.19
C GLU A 594 -19.57 14.92 45.37
N VAL A 595 -19.58 14.32 44.17
CA VAL A 595 -20.81 13.98 43.44
C VAL A 595 -21.03 12.47 43.62
N SER A 596 -22.12 12.08 44.26
CA SER A 596 -22.51 10.68 44.45
C SER A 596 -23.52 10.24 43.40
N PHE A 597 -23.22 9.14 42.70
CA PHE A 597 -24.13 8.45 41.80
C PHE A 597 -24.77 7.27 42.54
N PHE A 598 -26.09 7.11 42.41
CA PHE A 598 -26.80 5.91 42.85
C PHE A 598 -27.33 5.16 41.62
N GLU A 599 -27.04 3.87 41.53
CA GLU A 599 -27.66 2.95 40.58
C GLU A 599 -28.78 2.18 41.28
N GLU A 600 -30.00 2.26 40.76
CA GLU A 600 -31.10 1.39 41.16
C GLU A 600 -31.50 0.54 39.94
N VAL A 601 -31.29 -0.77 40.05
CA VAL A 601 -31.63 -1.74 39.02
C VAL A 601 -32.95 -2.41 39.42
N VAL A 602 -34.04 -2.03 38.77
CA VAL A 602 -35.34 -2.70 38.92
C VAL A 602 -35.54 -3.64 37.75
N VAL A 603 -35.70 -4.93 38.04
CA VAL A 603 -36.02 -5.96 37.06
C VAL A 603 -37.48 -6.36 37.24
N SER A 604 -38.32 -6.06 36.24
CA SER A 604 -39.64 -6.67 36.10
C SER A 604 -39.92 -7.01 34.63
N ASP A 605 -40.44 -8.22 34.42
CA ASP A 605 -40.97 -8.79 33.18
C ASP A 605 -40.20 -8.46 31.88
N GLY A 606 -38.97 -8.98 31.79
CA GLY A 606 -38.29 -9.21 30.51
C GLY A 606 -37.62 -7.99 29.85
N HIS A 607 -37.64 -6.82 30.50
CA HIS A 607 -36.90 -5.65 30.02
C HIS A 607 -36.07 -5.00 31.14
N THR A 608 -34.75 -5.00 30.98
CA THR A 608 -33.84 -4.25 31.87
C THR A 608 -33.92 -2.76 31.53
N ARG A 609 -34.35 -1.94 32.49
CA ARG A 609 -34.33 -0.48 32.35
C ARG A 609 -33.35 0.11 33.38
N VAL A 610 -32.26 0.70 32.89
CA VAL A 610 -31.30 1.44 33.72
C VAL A 610 -31.69 2.91 33.68
N SER A 611 -32.04 3.49 34.82
CA SER A 611 -32.26 4.94 34.95
C SER A 611 -31.19 5.55 35.84
N CYS A 612 -30.51 6.57 35.33
CA CYS A 612 -29.52 7.35 36.08
C CYS A 612 -30.18 8.69 36.44
N ALA A 613 -30.24 9.04 37.72
CA ALA A 613 -30.76 10.32 38.19
C ALA A 613 -29.65 11.13 38.87
N VAL A 614 -29.47 12.38 38.46
CA VAL A 614 -28.59 13.35 39.12
C VAL A 614 -29.44 14.15 40.09
N LYS A 615 -29.07 14.19 41.37
CA LYS A 615 -29.74 15.06 42.34
C LYS A 615 -29.11 16.45 42.22
N GLU A 616 -29.83 17.41 41.65
CA GLU A 616 -29.40 18.80 41.56
C GLU A 616 -29.52 19.48 42.92
N ASP A 617 -28.39 19.68 43.60
CA ASP A 617 -28.28 20.71 44.62
C ASP A 617 -27.36 21.82 44.08
N HIS A 618 -28.02 22.87 43.56
CA HIS A 618 -27.54 24.23 43.22
C HIS A 618 -27.48 24.65 41.75
N GLN A 619 -28.04 25.85 41.51
CA GLN A 619 -28.20 26.53 40.23
C GLN A 619 -26.85 26.90 39.59
N TRP A 620 -26.65 26.49 38.34
CA TRP A 620 -25.59 26.98 37.46
C TRP A 620 -26.15 27.93 36.39
N PRO A 621 -25.49 29.06 36.07
CA PRO A 621 -25.92 29.94 35.00
C PRO A 621 -25.27 29.57 33.66
N GLY A 622 -26.06 29.52 32.58
CA GLY A 622 -25.60 29.71 31.20
C GLY A 622 -25.41 28.46 30.33
N GLN A 623 -25.56 28.66 29.00
CA GLN A 623 -25.70 27.69 27.91
C GLN A 623 -24.58 26.64 27.70
N THR A 624 -23.59 26.54 28.59
CA THR A 624 -22.47 25.58 28.50
C THR A 624 -22.85 24.18 28.99
N SER A 625 -23.95 24.02 29.74
CA SER A 625 -24.37 22.76 30.36
C SER A 625 -24.93 21.73 29.36
N ALA A 626 -25.59 22.19 28.28
CA ALA A 626 -26.22 21.32 27.30
C ALA A 626 -25.20 20.63 26.37
N LEU A 627 -24.08 21.30 26.06
CA LEU A 627 -23.03 20.75 25.20
C LEU A 627 -22.22 19.65 25.92
N LEU A 628 -21.96 19.86 27.22
CA LEU A 628 -21.25 18.89 28.06
C LEU A 628 -22.11 17.64 28.32
N LEU A 629 -23.42 17.81 28.56
CA LEU A 629 -24.36 16.70 28.71
C LEU A 629 -24.57 15.91 27.40
N ALA A 630 -24.58 16.59 26.25
CA ALA A 630 -24.67 15.94 24.95
C ALA A 630 -23.39 15.13 24.63
N GLN A 631 -22.21 15.66 24.92
CA GLN A 631 -20.93 14.98 24.73
C GLN A 631 -20.78 13.78 25.68
N LEU A 632 -21.19 13.90 26.94
CA LEU A 632 -21.16 12.80 27.91
C LEU A 632 -22.17 11.68 27.56
N SER A 633 -23.32 12.02 26.97
CA SER A 633 -24.29 11.01 26.49
C SER A 633 -23.81 10.25 25.25
N MET A 634 -23.00 10.87 24.37
CA MET A 634 -22.38 10.18 23.23
C MET A 634 -21.25 9.24 23.67
N ILE A 635 -20.46 9.65 24.65
CA ILE A 635 -19.40 8.82 25.24
C ILE A 635 -20.02 7.62 25.96
N SER A 636 -21.16 7.80 26.66
CA SER A 636 -21.84 6.68 27.33
C SER A 636 -22.46 5.68 26.35
N ARG A 637 -23.01 6.12 25.21
CA ARG A 637 -23.51 5.19 24.17
C ARG A 637 -22.39 4.42 23.47
N SER A 638 -21.24 5.06 23.23
CA SER A 638 -20.07 4.40 22.66
C SER A 638 -19.41 3.42 23.63
N CYS A 639 -19.43 3.71 24.94
CA CYS A 639 -18.94 2.80 25.97
C CYS A 639 -19.91 1.64 26.25
N LEU A 640 -21.23 1.88 26.27
CA LEU A 640 -22.23 0.84 26.54
C LEU A 640 -22.36 -0.20 25.43
N GLN A 641 -22.06 0.16 24.17
CA GLN A 641 -21.95 -0.83 23.08
C GLN A 641 -20.65 -1.66 23.14
N SER A 642 -19.63 -1.19 23.85
CA SER A 642 -18.34 -1.88 23.98
C SER A 642 -18.17 -2.65 25.30
N MET A 643 -19.06 -2.46 26.27
CA MET A 643 -18.96 -3.08 27.61
C MET A 643 -20.04 -4.12 27.93
N ALA A 644 -20.87 -4.50 26.96
CA ALA A 644 -21.90 -5.51 27.14
C ALA A 644 -21.53 -6.90 26.56
N VAL A 645 -20.29 -7.39 26.73
CA VAL A 645 -19.97 -8.83 26.67
C VAL A 645 -18.72 -9.11 27.54
N LEU A 646 -18.90 -9.13 28.85
CA LEU A 646 -18.01 -9.87 29.75
C LEU A 646 -18.86 -10.93 30.45
N PRO A 647 -18.83 -12.21 30.01
CA PRO A 647 -19.21 -13.30 30.86
C PRO A 647 -18.01 -13.70 31.71
N LEU A 648 -18.23 -13.65 33.01
CA LEU A 648 -17.54 -14.43 34.03
C LEU A 648 -17.39 -15.91 33.62
N LEU A 649 -16.31 -16.53 34.11
CA LEU A 649 -16.04 -17.97 34.21
C LEU A 649 -15.60 -18.70 32.92
N SER A 650 -14.39 -19.25 33.02
CA SER A 650 -13.85 -20.43 32.31
C SER A 650 -14.90 -21.27 31.56
N THR A 651 -15.22 -20.90 30.32
CA THR A 651 -15.99 -21.74 29.39
C THR A 651 -15.11 -22.03 28.18
N LYS A 652 -14.93 -23.33 27.90
CA LYS A 652 -14.19 -23.79 26.73
C LYS A 652 -14.92 -23.30 25.46
N PRO A 653 -14.20 -22.91 24.38
CA PRO A 653 -14.81 -22.31 23.20
C PRO A 653 -15.76 -23.30 22.49
N PRO A 654 -16.94 -22.84 22.01
CA PRO A 654 -17.95 -23.72 21.40
C PRO A 654 -17.46 -24.36 20.11
N VAL A 655 -16.78 -23.60 19.25
CA VAL A 655 -16.15 -24.08 18.02
C VAL A 655 -14.70 -24.46 18.31
N LEU A 656 -14.31 -25.69 18.02
CA LEU A 656 -12.97 -26.22 18.29
C LEU A 656 -11.98 -25.91 17.16
N CYS A 657 -12.40 -26.09 15.90
CA CYS A 657 -11.57 -25.83 14.73
C CYS A 657 -12.39 -25.63 13.45
N VAL A 658 -11.78 -24.96 12.47
CA VAL A 658 -12.29 -24.76 11.12
C VAL A 658 -11.23 -25.18 10.10
N ALA A 659 -11.65 -25.85 9.03
CA ALA A 659 -10.79 -26.22 7.91
C ALA A 659 -11.42 -25.87 6.56
N PHE A 660 -10.57 -25.43 5.63
CA PHE A 660 -10.89 -25.35 4.20
C PHE A 660 -10.12 -26.46 3.48
N ILE A 661 -10.86 -27.29 2.75
CA ILE A 661 -10.32 -28.44 2.04
C ILE A 661 -10.68 -28.27 0.57
N GLY A 662 -9.67 -28.37 -0.30
CA GLY A 662 -9.82 -28.19 -1.73
C GLY A 662 -10.69 -29.27 -2.38
N ARG A 663 -11.01 -29.05 -3.65
CA ARG A 663 -11.74 -30.02 -4.48
C ARG A 663 -11.07 -31.39 -4.48
N ASP A 664 -9.75 -31.41 -4.60
CA ASP A 664 -8.90 -32.61 -4.61
C ASP A 664 -8.65 -33.21 -3.22
N SER A 665 -9.41 -32.76 -2.21
CA SER A 665 -9.26 -33.17 -0.80
C SER A 665 -7.91 -32.80 -0.19
N VAL A 666 -7.24 -31.80 -0.77
CA VAL A 666 -5.98 -31.22 -0.28
C VAL A 666 -6.29 -30.13 0.78
N PRO A 667 -5.59 -30.10 1.94
CA PRO A 667 -5.67 -28.99 2.88
C PRO A 667 -5.41 -27.65 2.20
N LEU A 668 -6.31 -26.70 2.37
CA LEU A 668 -6.08 -25.30 1.96
C LEU A 668 -5.83 -24.40 3.16
N PHE A 669 -6.48 -24.66 4.29
CA PHE A 669 -6.32 -23.91 5.53
C PHE A 669 -6.84 -24.71 6.73
N PHE A 670 -6.20 -24.58 7.88
CA PHE A 670 -6.66 -25.12 9.16
C PHE A 670 -6.41 -24.11 10.27
N ARG A 671 -7.38 -23.95 11.18
CA ARG A 671 -7.21 -23.17 12.40
C ARG A 671 -7.97 -23.81 13.56
N SER A 672 -7.27 -24.01 14.67
CA SER A 672 -7.85 -24.42 15.95
C SER A 672 -8.10 -23.22 16.86
N PHE A 673 -9.04 -23.40 17.79
CA PHE A 673 -9.44 -22.43 18.80
C PHE A 673 -9.26 -22.96 20.22
N CYS A 674 -8.69 -24.16 20.39
CA CYS A 674 -8.38 -24.74 21.69
C CYS A 674 -7.35 -23.88 22.43
N ARG A 675 -7.71 -23.34 23.59
CA ARG A 675 -6.80 -22.60 24.48
C ARG A 675 -6.15 -23.60 25.43
N SER A 676 -4.97 -24.11 25.10
CA SER A 676 -4.12 -24.85 26.03
C SER A 676 -2.78 -24.14 26.12
N GLU A 677 -2.37 -23.76 27.34
CA GLU A 677 -1.03 -23.20 27.62
C GLU A 677 0.04 -24.31 27.74
N SER A 678 -0.32 -25.56 27.38
CA SER A 678 0.51 -26.75 27.53
C SER A 678 1.34 -27.04 26.27
N PRO A 679 2.51 -27.71 26.39
CA PRO A 679 3.33 -28.16 25.26
C PRO A 679 2.70 -29.27 24.37
N GLN A 680 1.40 -29.52 24.50
CA GLN A 680 0.64 -30.56 23.76
C GLN A 680 -0.12 -30.02 22.53
N LEU A 681 -0.07 -28.72 22.27
CA LEU A 681 -0.86 -28.04 21.24
C LEU A 681 -0.72 -28.66 19.83
N ASP A 682 0.47 -29.16 19.48
CA ASP A 682 0.73 -29.77 18.16
C ASP A 682 0.07 -31.15 18.01
N ALA A 683 -0.01 -31.92 19.10
CA ALA A 683 -0.69 -33.22 19.11
C ALA A 683 -2.21 -33.05 19.00
N ASP A 684 -2.76 -32.09 19.74
CA ASP A 684 -4.19 -31.74 19.70
C ASP A 684 -4.61 -31.24 18.31
N ASN A 685 -3.78 -30.40 17.69
CA ASN A 685 -4.01 -29.92 16.32
C ASN A 685 -4.01 -31.05 15.30
N LEU A 686 -3.10 -32.02 15.45
CA LEU A 686 -3.03 -33.17 14.55
C LEU A 686 -4.26 -34.06 14.70
N GLU A 687 -4.71 -34.32 15.93
CA GLU A 687 -5.91 -35.12 16.20
C GLU A 687 -7.17 -34.45 15.62
N LEU A 688 -7.34 -33.14 15.83
CA LEU A 688 -8.44 -32.36 15.24
C LEU A 688 -8.45 -32.43 13.70
N GLN A 689 -7.27 -32.32 13.08
CA GLN A 689 -7.15 -32.48 11.63
C GLN A 689 -7.58 -33.88 11.20
N LEU A 690 -7.07 -34.94 11.84
CA LEU A 690 -7.40 -36.33 11.50
C LEU A 690 -8.91 -36.59 11.56
N LEU A 691 -9.59 -36.08 12.60
CA LEU A 691 -11.05 -36.20 12.75
C LEU A 691 -11.81 -35.48 11.62
N LEU A 692 -11.39 -34.27 11.24
CA LEU A 692 -11.98 -33.55 10.11
C LEU A 692 -11.76 -34.30 8.79
N TYR A 693 -10.56 -34.84 8.55
CA TYR A 693 -10.25 -35.61 7.34
C TYR A 693 -11.05 -36.90 7.25
N ALA A 694 -11.27 -37.60 8.37
CA ALA A 694 -12.10 -38.79 8.43
C ALA A 694 -13.57 -38.52 8.01
N SER A 695 -14.06 -37.28 8.18
CA SER A 695 -15.42 -36.90 7.77
C SER A 695 -15.59 -36.69 6.25
N LEU A 696 -14.49 -36.63 5.48
CA LEU A 696 -14.56 -36.37 4.03
C LEU A 696 -15.30 -37.45 3.26
N ASP A 697 -15.24 -38.72 3.70
CA ASP A 697 -15.97 -39.81 3.06
C ASP A 697 -17.49 -39.58 3.12
N GLN A 698 -17.98 -38.99 4.21
CA GLN A 698 -19.39 -38.62 4.35
C GLN A 698 -19.77 -37.45 3.45
N VAL A 699 -18.89 -36.46 3.31
CA VAL A 699 -19.08 -35.36 2.35
C VAL A 699 -19.21 -35.91 0.94
N GLU A 700 -18.31 -36.81 0.53
CA GLU A 700 -18.37 -37.43 -0.79
C GLU A 700 -19.61 -38.30 -0.97
N ALA A 701 -20.03 -39.06 0.04
CA ALA A 701 -21.24 -39.86 0.00
C ALA A 701 -22.49 -39.01 -0.21
N GLN A 702 -22.61 -37.88 0.50
CA GLN A 702 -23.71 -36.93 0.32
C GLN A 702 -23.67 -36.28 -1.06
N LEU A 703 -22.52 -35.84 -1.55
CA LEU A 703 -22.38 -35.29 -2.90
C LEU A 703 -22.76 -36.31 -3.99
N ARG A 704 -22.38 -37.58 -3.82
CA ARG A 704 -22.80 -38.68 -4.71
C ARG A 704 -24.31 -38.91 -4.67
N SER A 705 -24.92 -38.81 -3.49
CA SER A 705 -26.37 -38.93 -3.31
C SER A 705 -27.13 -37.81 -4.02
N VAL A 706 -26.71 -36.55 -3.82
CA VAL A 706 -27.28 -35.37 -4.49
C VAL A 706 -27.12 -35.47 -6.01
N ALA A 707 -25.96 -35.91 -6.51
CA ALA A 707 -25.73 -36.10 -7.93
C ALA A 707 -26.69 -37.13 -8.56
N ARG A 708 -27.00 -38.23 -7.85
CA ARG A 708 -27.98 -39.23 -8.29
C ARG A 708 -29.41 -38.66 -8.30
N ALA A 709 -29.80 -37.93 -7.25
CA ALA A 709 -31.12 -37.31 -7.16
C ALA A 709 -31.35 -36.25 -8.27
N LEU A 710 -30.31 -35.49 -8.63
CA LEU A 710 -30.35 -34.55 -9.75
C LEU A 710 -30.48 -35.26 -11.11
N GLN A 711 -29.80 -36.40 -11.29
CA GLN A 711 -29.95 -37.24 -12.49
C GLN A 711 -31.36 -37.81 -12.64
N GLN A 712 -32.03 -38.09 -11.52
CA GLN A 712 -33.39 -38.63 -11.48
C GLN A 712 -34.49 -37.53 -11.51
N GLN A 713 -34.12 -36.25 -11.64
CA GLN A 713 -35.02 -35.08 -11.61
C GLN A 713 -35.86 -34.94 -10.31
N GLU A 714 -35.45 -35.58 -9.22
CA GLU A 714 -36.18 -35.59 -7.95
C GLU A 714 -35.88 -34.38 -7.05
N ALA A 715 -34.83 -33.60 -7.36
CA ALA A 715 -34.36 -32.50 -6.52
C ALA A 715 -34.30 -31.14 -7.26
N ARG A 716 -34.82 -30.09 -6.63
CA ARG A 716 -34.69 -28.68 -7.08
C ARG A 716 -33.53 -28.00 -6.34
N GLY A 717 -32.31 -28.19 -6.84
CA GLY A 717 -31.09 -27.53 -6.35
C GLY A 717 -30.49 -28.15 -5.08
N SER A 718 -29.16 -28.14 -4.98
CA SER A 718 -28.43 -28.62 -3.79
C SER A 718 -28.24 -27.47 -2.80
N ASP A 719 -28.69 -27.63 -1.56
CA ASP A 719 -28.26 -26.76 -0.46
C ASP A 719 -26.74 -26.98 -0.27
N PRO A 720 -25.90 -25.93 -0.31
CA PRO A 720 -24.46 -26.08 -0.08
C PRO A 720 -24.13 -26.43 1.37
N TYR A 721 -25.05 -26.21 2.31
CA TYR A 721 -24.90 -26.65 3.70
C TYR A 721 -25.29 -28.12 3.86
N LEU A 722 -24.34 -28.95 4.29
CA LEU A 722 -24.50 -30.41 4.43
C LEU A 722 -25.08 -30.83 5.78
N GLY A 723 -25.12 -29.91 6.76
CA GLY A 723 -25.46 -30.25 8.13
C GLY A 723 -24.37 -31.07 8.80
N ILE A 724 -24.78 -31.93 9.73
CA ILE A 724 -23.89 -32.80 10.51
C ILE A 724 -23.41 -33.95 9.63
N LEU A 725 -22.09 -34.11 9.53
CA LEU A 725 -21.42 -35.16 8.77
C LEU A 725 -21.15 -36.39 9.63
N SER A 726 -20.59 -36.19 10.82
CA SER A 726 -20.25 -37.25 11.76
C SER A 726 -20.14 -36.68 13.18
N PRO A 727 -20.57 -37.44 14.20
CA PRO A 727 -20.10 -37.20 15.56
C PRO A 727 -18.61 -37.54 15.64
N ALA A 728 -17.92 -36.93 16.59
CA ALA A 728 -16.52 -37.14 16.91
C ALA A 728 -16.33 -37.07 18.42
N LEU A 729 -15.30 -37.74 18.93
CA LEU A 729 -14.89 -37.64 20.33
C LEU A 729 -13.50 -37.00 20.35
N PHE A 730 -13.36 -35.87 21.04
CA PHE A 730 -12.09 -35.16 21.18
C PHE A 730 -11.93 -34.77 22.65
N ASP A 731 -10.79 -35.09 23.28
CA ASP A 731 -10.54 -34.84 24.71
C ASP A 731 -11.68 -35.31 25.64
N VAL A 732 -12.24 -36.49 25.36
CA VAL A 732 -13.37 -37.09 26.11
C VAL A 732 -14.67 -36.28 26.02
N GLU A 733 -14.76 -35.32 25.09
CA GLU A 733 -15.95 -34.51 24.84
C GLU A 733 -16.60 -34.90 23.50
N ASP A 734 -17.92 -35.08 23.53
CA ASP A 734 -18.70 -35.30 22.33
C ASP A 734 -18.71 -34.03 21.48
N CYS A 735 -18.45 -34.20 20.19
CA CYS A 735 -18.35 -33.12 19.21
C CYS A 735 -19.11 -33.51 17.93
N ASN A 736 -19.58 -32.50 17.20
CA ASN A 736 -20.22 -32.65 15.91
C ASN A 736 -19.40 -31.97 14.82
N ILE A 737 -19.20 -32.66 13.69
CA ILE A 737 -18.55 -32.09 12.50
C ILE A 737 -19.62 -31.66 11.51
N TYR A 738 -19.56 -30.40 11.09
CA TYR A 738 -20.47 -29.80 10.13
C TYR A 738 -19.77 -29.47 8.82
N GLY A 739 -20.51 -29.59 7.71
CA GLY A 739 -19.98 -29.39 6.37
C GLY A 739 -20.72 -28.34 5.55
N TYR A 740 -19.96 -27.64 4.71
CA TYR A 740 -20.47 -26.79 3.65
C TYR A 740 -19.62 -26.99 2.38
N VAL A 741 -20.26 -27.12 1.22
CA VAL A 741 -19.55 -27.31 -0.06
C VAL A 741 -19.86 -26.16 -0.99
N SER A 742 -18.81 -25.47 -1.42
CA SER A 742 -18.90 -24.36 -2.37
C SER A 742 -19.24 -24.85 -3.78
N ALA A 743 -19.63 -23.93 -4.66
CA ALA A 743 -19.84 -24.22 -6.09
C ALA A 743 -18.55 -24.70 -6.79
N THR A 744 -17.37 -24.40 -6.24
CA THR A 744 -16.06 -24.88 -6.72
C THR A 744 -15.61 -26.20 -6.07
N HIS A 745 -16.51 -26.86 -5.33
CA HIS A 745 -16.27 -28.08 -4.57
C HIS A 745 -15.22 -27.96 -3.46
N VAL A 746 -14.99 -26.73 -2.97
CA VAL A 746 -14.21 -26.51 -1.75
C VAL A 746 -15.10 -26.84 -0.56
N LYS A 747 -14.59 -27.66 0.36
CA LYS A 747 -15.30 -28.10 1.57
C LYS A 747 -14.85 -27.23 2.73
N VAL A 748 -15.80 -26.54 3.35
CA VAL A 748 -15.59 -25.78 4.59
C VAL A 748 -16.16 -26.64 5.72
N LEU A 749 -15.29 -27.07 6.63
CA LEU A 749 -15.66 -27.93 7.75
C LEU A 749 -15.47 -27.17 9.06
N ALA A 750 -16.39 -27.35 10.00
CA ALA A 750 -16.27 -26.85 11.36
C ALA A 750 -16.58 -27.96 12.36
N MET A 751 -15.78 -28.05 13.43
CA MET A 751 -16.03 -28.96 14.55
C MET A 751 -16.51 -28.15 15.76
N VAL A 752 -17.61 -28.57 16.36
CA VAL A 752 -18.29 -27.89 17.46
C VAL A 752 -18.54 -28.89 18.58
N ARG A 753 -18.42 -28.44 19.83
CA ARG A 753 -18.78 -29.25 20.99
C ARG A 753 -20.27 -29.60 20.93
N ASP A 754 -20.63 -30.80 21.34
CA ASP A 754 -22.03 -31.19 21.44
C ASP A 754 -22.70 -30.50 22.65
N GLY A 755 -24.01 -30.26 22.56
CA GLY A 755 -24.80 -29.67 23.64
C GLY A 755 -24.53 -28.17 23.91
N VAL A 756 -23.91 -27.46 22.99
CA VAL A 756 -23.64 -26.01 23.12
C VAL A 756 -24.95 -25.19 23.09
N CYS A 757 -25.92 -25.60 22.29
CA CYS A 757 -27.25 -24.98 22.25
C CYS A 757 -28.31 -25.87 22.93
N LYS A 758 -29.33 -25.24 23.53
CA LYS A 758 -30.47 -25.97 24.14
C LYS A 758 -31.28 -26.78 23.12
N GLN A 759 -31.35 -26.32 21.87
CA GLN A 759 -32.04 -26.99 20.78
C GLN A 759 -31.08 -27.17 19.60
N ARG A 760 -31.08 -28.38 19.03
CA ARG A 760 -30.27 -28.72 17.84
C ARG A 760 -30.59 -27.86 16.62
N ARG A 761 -31.83 -27.37 16.52
CA ARG A 761 -32.25 -26.48 15.44
C ARG A 761 -31.55 -25.12 15.47
N ASP A 762 -31.27 -24.62 16.68
CA ASP A 762 -30.59 -23.34 16.86
C ASP A 762 -29.11 -23.47 16.48
N GLU A 763 -28.47 -24.58 16.90
CA GLU A 763 -27.10 -24.94 16.49
C GLU A 763 -26.97 -25.02 14.96
N GLU A 764 -27.90 -25.69 14.28
CA GLU A 764 -27.92 -25.78 12.81
C GLU A 764 -28.08 -24.42 12.13
N ALA A 765 -28.92 -23.53 12.68
CA ALA A 765 -29.12 -22.20 12.13
C ALA A 765 -27.84 -21.33 12.26
N ILE A 766 -27.19 -21.39 13.42
CA ILE A 766 -25.94 -20.68 13.69
C ILE A 766 -24.82 -21.21 12.78
N LEU A 767 -24.69 -22.53 12.64
CA LEU A 767 -23.63 -23.11 11.83
C LEU A 767 -23.83 -22.97 10.33
N ARG A 768 -25.07 -22.96 9.86
CA ARG A 768 -25.39 -22.58 8.49
C ARG A 768 -24.94 -21.15 8.20
N SER A 769 -25.18 -20.21 9.13
CA SER A 769 -24.68 -18.83 9.02
C SER A 769 -23.16 -18.76 9.04
N LEU A 770 -22.53 -19.41 10.01
CA LEU A 770 -21.07 -19.43 10.20
C LEU A 770 -20.36 -19.93 8.95
N LEU A 771 -20.72 -21.14 8.48
CA LEU A 771 -20.07 -21.76 7.31
C LEU A 771 -20.33 -20.97 6.02
N ARG A 772 -21.49 -20.34 5.89
CA ARG A 772 -21.77 -19.44 4.75
C ARG A 772 -20.85 -18.22 4.76
N GLN A 773 -20.64 -17.58 5.91
CA GLN A 773 -19.75 -16.43 6.02
C GLN A 773 -18.28 -16.81 5.81
N LEU A 774 -17.85 -17.97 6.31
CA LEU A 774 -16.52 -18.51 6.06
C LEU A 774 -16.30 -18.80 4.57
N ASN A 775 -17.29 -19.35 3.87
CA ASN A 775 -17.23 -19.54 2.42
C ASN A 775 -17.17 -18.21 1.66
N LEU A 776 -17.89 -17.17 2.09
CA LEU A 776 -17.78 -15.83 1.49
C LEU A 776 -16.38 -15.23 1.68
N LEU A 777 -15.78 -15.37 2.87
CA LEU A 777 -14.40 -14.95 3.13
C LEU A 777 -13.41 -15.68 2.20
N TYR A 778 -13.60 -16.99 1.99
CA TYR A 778 -12.81 -17.74 1.03
C TYR A 778 -13.00 -17.26 -0.41
N ILE A 779 -14.24 -16.96 -0.83
CA ILE A 779 -14.51 -16.43 -2.17
C ILE A 779 -13.80 -15.09 -2.37
N ASP A 780 -13.89 -14.18 -1.40
CA ASP A 780 -13.22 -12.88 -1.47
C ASP A 780 -11.70 -13.05 -1.58
N ALA A 781 -11.13 -13.94 -0.77
CA ALA A 781 -9.69 -14.25 -0.80
C ALA A 781 -9.26 -14.92 -2.12
N ALA A 782 -9.99 -15.92 -2.59
CA ALA A 782 -9.66 -16.66 -3.82
C ALA A 782 -9.91 -15.83 -5.10
N SER A 783 -10.80 -14.83 -5.03
CA SER A 783 -11.12 -13.93 -6.14
C SER A 783 -10.20 -12.71 -6.20
N ASP A 784 -9.46 -12.40 -5.13
CA ASP A 784 -8.45 -11.35 -5.14
C ASP A 784 -7.23 -11.80 -5.98
N PRO A 785 -6.95 -11.13 -7.12
CA PRO A 785 -5.87 -11.51 -8.02
C PRO A 785 -4.48 -11.27 -7.43
N PHE A 786 -4.39 -10.62 -6.27
CA PHE A 786 -3.16 -10.30 -5.53
C PHE A 786 -3.07 -11.00 -4.17
N TYR A 787 -3.92 -12.00 -3.95
CA TYR A 787 -3.95 -12.79 -2.74
C TYR A 787 -2.89 -13.89 -2.79
N ASP A 788 -1.82 -13.74 -1.99
CA ASP A 788 -0.67 -14.67 -1.99
C ASP A 788 -0.88 -15.90 -1.07
N GLY A 789 -2.10 -16.45 -1.01
CA GLY A 789 -2.41 -17.72 -0.34
C GLY A 789 -3.10 -17.61 1.03
N LEU A 790 -3.84 -18.67 1.37
CA LEU A 790 -4.70 -18.78 2.57
C LEU A 790 -3.92 -18.83 3.88
N GLU A 791 -2.62 -19.08 3.81
CA GLU A 791 -1.70 -19.17 4.95
C GLU A 791 -1.35 -17.79 5.55
N LYS A 792 -1.76 -16.69 4.93
CA LYS A 792 -1.48 -15.35 5.46
C LYS A 792 -2.29 -15.00 6.70
N ASP A 793 -1.63 -14.24 7.57
CA ASP A 793 -2.15 -13.69 8.83
C ASP A 793 -3.50 -12.98 8.68
N SER A 794 -3.73 -12.28 7.56
CA SER A 794 -4.95 -11.53 7.31
C SER A 794 -6.18 -12.41 7.19
N PHE A 795 -6.09 -13.54 6.48
CA PHE A 795 -7.19 -14.48 6.33
C PHE A 795 -7.41 -15.28 7.60
N SER A 796 -6.33 -15.72 8.25
CA SER A 796 -6.41 -16.35 9.56
C SER A 796 -7.15 -15.46 10.57
N LYS A 797 -6.81 -14.16 10.65
CA LYS A 797 -7.54 -13.17 11.47
C LYS A 797 -9.00 -12.99 11.05
N GLY A 798 -9.29 -13.02 9.75
CA GLY A 798 -10.66 -12.99 9.23
C GLY A 798 -11.50 -14.16 9.70
N VAL A 799 -10.96 -15.39 9.64
CA VAL A 799 -11.60 -16.61 10.14
C VAL A 799 -11.86 -16.49 11.64
N ALA A 800 -10.87 -16.03 12.41
CA ALA A 800 -11.01 -15.84 13.86
C ALA A 800 -12.16 -14.89 14.21
N ARG A 801 -12.20 -13.73 13.54
CA ARG A 801 -13.24 -12.72 13.75
C ARG A 801 -14.63 -13.28 13.44
N ILE A 802 -14.79 -14.05 12.37
CA ILE A 802 -16.09 -14.65 12.00
C ILE A 802 -16.51 -15.68 13.06
N VAL A 803 -15.59 -16.52 13.54
CA VAL A 803 -15.88 -17.50 14.61
C VAL A 803 -16.26 -16.80 15.91
N GLU A 804 -15.51 -15.77 16.33
CA GLU A 804 -15.80 -14.97 17.52
C GLU A 804 -17.16 -14.27 17.45
N GLN A 805 -17.53 -13.74 16.28
CA GLN A 805 -18.86 -13.14 16.06
C GLN A 805 -20.01 -14.12 16.27
N HIS A 806 -19.82 -15.39 15.91
CA HIS A 806 -20.84 -16.42 16.09
C HIS A 806 -20.75 -17.10 17.46
N ALA A 807 -19.61 -17.04 18.15
CA ALA A 807 -19.43 -17.57 19.51
C ALA A 807 -20.46 -16.99 20.49
N ALA A 808 -20.82 -15.71 20.35
CA ALA A 808 -21.84 -15.08 21.18
C ALA A 808 -23.27 -15.59 20.90
N ALA A 809 -23.53 -16.16 19.72
CA ALA A 809 -24.84 -16.72 19.37
C ALA A 809 -25.04 -18.15 19.91
N PHE A 810 -23.95 -18.82 20.30
CA PHE A 810 -23.97 -20.13 20.93
C PHE A 810 -24.31 -20.09 22.43
N ALA A 811 -24.14 -18.93 23.07
CA ALA A 811 -24.46 -18.67 24.48
C ALA A 811 -25.91 -18.18 24.63
#